data_AF-A0A439D5W2-F1
#
_entry.id   AF-A0A439D5W2-F1
#
_cell.length_a   1.000
_cell.length_b   1.000
_cell.length_c   1.000
_cell.angle_alpha   90.00
_cell.angle_beta   90.00
_cell.angle_gamma   90.00
#
_symmetry.space_group_name_H-M   'P 1'
#
loop_
_entity.id
_entity.type
_entity.pdbx_description
1 polymer ?
#
loop_
_entity_poly.entity_id
_entity_poly.type
_entity_poly.pdbx_seq_one_letter_code
_entity_poly.pdbx_strand_id
1 'polypeptide(L)'
;MKGVLPGKPEASLQAISTGYWDGKRIIVYITGNALSILSDPATLLQSIYDDDSRRLDAVAFDEVSGKIAACTDGTIRIYRPLGHTYDSLKWALQATFDVEKGSTPTTLSWGSSEELLIGRSSLWLYDTAPTPPTWHWKQELASPVRSALLSYDSSYIASIGYHDRLVKIWRRLNFGFEEVHFEYGYLPHPRAITSIQWRKPWNVDQTIENVLYSFCADNTLRVWTSADGISGHTFRLWGKLDLEGAIPQEPGSHKQDMRWAFIISQRDLANAAEKVVQEQGNGREKEDVALQYLLSIANRDTEVCVAFDGNGSMSAWALENISSKPRGANNIDNVAFVKSKDFEFLSHSTASHVEILSYCNKCSGHLHILFHHFDGKIEAFESNIANLFDPTPRSGRLTHRATWSGHSGAIKKIVRNFSGSAIVSRTEREGAGDLAYVLPVDPAGSKPATHGFLDVFARDVAVSYTHNGRVEFWTARIDGARNRVEWLSTASMETGVTEPALVGGSTMKKAALVNETRSAVTIWDIRGARLEYEQDFESHNTVQDLDWTSTPDSQSILAVGFPYRVVLLSQMRFDYLNKGPAWAPIREISIREFTPHPIGDSTWLSDGNLIIGAGNQLFLYDREFGETSALVTSVRAAHHKSKKQDLFEVVQKLNGPLPVFHPQFLSQCILAGKHGVVKRILLALNHTLKYHVEGDTVDAYLDLDLAEFYSGEFSASGANDTLYITRRASFDDEDETFTEELALSICEKLQSIPLPQLSGHEQIQLVDIVECAGVVEKHRRSLDENGARFMVFFRQHALRKGRVNEIHMSWREINWAYHSTSQDILMDFVSRNYHGTMLWENARESGIFMWLTDANAVRAQFEVIARNEYTKSEMKNPVDCSLFYFALKKKTVLQGLWRMASWNKEQAMTQRLLANNFEDPKWKTTALKNAYALLSKRRFEYAAAFFLLADHLQDAVNVCLNQIKDLQLAIAIARVYEGDTGIVLRRLLQNEVLAVAAQEGNRWLASWAFWMLKRRDMAVRALITPVFTLLDTPASRDLKSKLFLTDDPALIILYSQLRQQSLQTLRGASKVTPRIEWEFVIHNARLYDRMGCDLLGLDLVRNWEFLRLPIPAQKGFSGDIVDPTKLLRRRSSLVVQDIPLSPAVPGDMKTGGHGVKPPPSVFQEPDADSLLDSFGF
;
A
#
# COMPACT_ATOMS: atom_id res chain seq x y z
N MET A 1 -11.51 15.58 -29.02
CA MET A 1 -10.70 15.23 -27.84
C MET A 1 -10.68 16.49 -26.96
N LYS A 2 -11.17 16.47 -25.71
CA LYS A 2 -11.07 17.64 -24.83
C LYS A 2 -9.57 17.91 -24.60
N GLY A 3 -9.09 19.10 -24.95
CA GLY A 3 -7.68 19.44 -24.77
C GLY A 3 -7.32 19.43 -23.29
N VAL A 4 -6.15 18.88 -22.94
CA VAL A 4 -5.57 19.09 -21.60
C VAL A 4 -5.15 20.54 -21.53
N LEU A 5 -5.80 21.33 -20.67
CA LEU A 5 -5.46 22.73 -20.49
C LEU A 5 -4.19 22.84 -19.64
N PRO A 6 -3.22 23.67 -20.04
CA PRO A 6 -1.96 23.76 -19.34
C PRO A 6 -2.09 24.60 -18.06
N GLY A 7 -1.38 24.16 -17.01
CA GLY A 7 -0.96 24.97 -15.86
C GLY A 7 -2.04 25.48 -14.90
N LYS A 8 -1.58 25.96 -13.75
CA LYS A 8 -2.39 26.69 -12.76
C LYS A 8 -2.59 28.14 -13.24
N PRO A 9 -3.83 28.66 -13.33
CA PRO A 9 -4.07 30.09 -13.54
C PRO A 9 -3.38 30.96 -12.49
N GLU A 10 -2.75 32.06 -12.93
CA GLU A 10 -2.10 33.01 -12.02
C GLU A 10 -3.08 33.83 -11.20
N ALA A 11 -2.81 34.01 -9.91
CA ALA A 11 -3.65 34.75 -8.99
C ALA A 11 -3.41 36.27 -9.07
N SER A 12 -3.65 36.87 -10.25
CA SER A 12 -3.54 38.31 -10.49
C SER A 12 -4.83 38.91 -11.07
N LEU A 13 -5.03 40.22 -10.86
CA LEU A 13 -6.23 40.95 -11.33
C LEU A 13 -6.37 40.97 -12.85
N GLN A 14 -5.25 40.91 -13.57
CA GLN A 14 -5.21 40.89 -15.04
C GLN A 14 -4.59 39.60 -15.56
N ALA A 15 -4.83 38.46 -14.88
CA ALA A 15 -4.37 37.15 -15.32
C ALA A 15 -5.21 36.56 -16.47
N ILE A 16 -6.36 37.15 -16.77
CA ILE A 16 -7.28 36.71 -17.82
C ILE A 16 -7.81 37.92 -18.60
N SER A 17 -7.88 37.77 -19.92
CA SER A 17 -8.48 38.75 -20.82
C SER A 17 -9.27 38.04 -21.90
N THR A 18 -10.29 38.71 -22.45
CA THR A 18 -11.15 38.10 -23.47
C THR A 18 -11.80 39.16 -24.35
N GLY A 19 -11.92 38.85 -25.64
CA GLY A 19 -12.53 39.73 -26.61
C GLY A 19 -13.03 38.99 -27.85
N TYR A 20 -13.76 39.71 -28.71
CA TYR A 20 -14.23 39.19 -29.99
C TYR A 20 -13.43 39.83 -31.13
N TRP A 21 -12.77 39.01 -31.95
CA TRP A 21 -11.94 39.46 -33.07
C TRP A 21 -12.06 38.48 -34.23
N ASP A 22 -12.15 39.01 -35.46
CA ASP A 22 -12.25 38.26 -36.72
C ASP A 22 -13.23 37.07 -36.69
N GLY A 23 -14.45 37.33 -36.22
CA GLY A 23 -15.52 36.33 -36.17
C GLY A 23 -15.44 35.33 -35.00
N LYS A 24 -14.39 35.38 -34.18
CA LYS A 24 -14.15 34.41 -33.10
C LYS A 24 -14.03 35.07 -31.73
N ARG A 25 -14.42 34.32 -30.70
CA ARG A 25 -14.12 34.67 -29.30
C ARG A 25 -12.70 34.24 -28.99
N ILE A 26 -11.90 35.12 -28.41
CA ILE A 26 -10.58 34.81 -27.90
C ILE A 26 -10.60 34.97 -26.38
N ILE A 27 -10.06 33.97 -25.68
CA ILE A 27 -9.80 34.02 -24.24
C ILE A 27 -8.32 33.77 -24.04
N VAL A 28 -7.65 34.62 -23.28
CA VAL A 28 -6.24 34.48 -22.96
C VAL A 28 -6.09 34.47 -21.45
N TYR A 29 -5.38 33.50 -20.90
CA TYR A 29 -5.05 33.48 -19.48
C TYR A 29 -3.60 33.07 -19.23
N ILE A 30 -3.07 33.52 -18.09
CA ILE A 30 -1.67 33.31 -17.69
C ILE A 30 -1.53 32.04 -16.86
N THR A 31 -0.49 31.25 -17.14
CA THR A 31 -0.09 30.04 -16.41
C THR A 31 1.42 30.06 -16.11
N GLY A 32 1.83 30.64 -14.99
CA GLY A 32 3.25 30.81 -14.67
C GLY A 32 3.92 31.77 -15.65
N ASN A 33 4.86 31.26 -16.45
CA ASN A 33 5.55 32.00 -17.51
C ASN A 33 4.97 31.71 -18.91
N ALA A 34 3.76 31.16 -19.00
CA ALA A 34 3.11 30.85 -20.27
C ALA A 34 1.76 31.58 -20.43
N LEU A 35 1.39 31.84 -21.69
CA LEU A 35 0.09 32.33 -22.11
C LEU A 35 -0.70 31.20 -22.76
N SER A 36 -1.94 31.01 -22.33
CA SER A 36 -2.85 30.02 -22.88
C SER A 36 -3.98 30.73 -23.62
N ILE A 37 -4.11 30.47 -24.92
CA ILE A 37 -5.05 31.14 -25.82
C ILE A 37 -6.11 30.14 -26.26
N LEU A 38 -7.39 30.46 -26.06
CA LEU A 38 -8.54 29.60 -26.32
C LEU A 38 -9.57 30.28 -27.22
N SER A 39 -10.26 29.49 -28.03
CA SER A 39 -11.43 29.94 -28.83
C SER A 39 -12.75 29.80 -28.09
N ASP A 40 -12.80 28.85 -27.16
CA ASP A 40 -13.94 28.57 -26.29
C ASP A 40 -13.42 27.90 -25.00
N PRO A 41 -14.24 27.74 -23.96
CA PRO A 41 -13.79 27.16 -22.70
C PRO A 41 -13.21 25.74 -22.73
N ALA A 42 -13.34 25.01 -23.84
CA ALA A 42 -12.87 23.64 -24.04
C ALA A 42 -11.79 23.51 -25.13
N THR A 43 -11.60 24.52 -25.98
CA THR A 43 -10.73 24.46 -27.17
C THR A 43 -9.52 25.40 -27.03
N LEU A 44 -8.35 24.81 -26.81
CA LEU A 44 -7.06 25.50 -26.80
C LEU A 44 -6.58 25.74 -28.24
N LEU A 45 -6.31 27.01 -28.59
CA LEU A 45 -5.71 27.41 -29.86
C LEU A 45 -4.18 27.31 -29.83
N GLN A 46 -3.56 27.86 -28.79
CA GLN A 46 -2.11 27.93 -28.66
C GLN A 46 -1.69 28.12 -27.20
N SER A 47 -0.53 27.55 -26.85
CA SER A 47 0.20 27.91 -25.65
C SER A 47 1.54 28.53 -26.04
N ILE A 48 1.84 29.72 -25.52
CA ILE A 48 3.09 30.43 -25.76
C ILE A 48 3.87 30.43 -24.45
N TYR A 49 5.04 29.81 -24.45
CA TYR A 49 5.99 29.90 -23.34
C TYR A 49 6.86 31.12 -23.55
N ASP A 50 6.99 31.93 -22.51
CA ASP A 50 7.93 33.03 -22.51
C ASP A 50 9.37 32.49 -22.39
N ASP A 51 10.29 33.04 -23.17
CA ASP A 51 11.73 32.75 -23.06
C ASP A 51 12.28 33.18 -21.68
N ASP A 52 11.62 34.13 -21.03
CA ASP A 52 11.89 34.50 -19.67
C ASP A 52 11.27 33.50 -18.69
N SER A 53 12.10 32.97 -17.80
CA SER A 53 11.67 32.04 -16.74
C SER A 53 10.82 32.71 -15.65
N ARG A 54 10.78 34.04 -15.59
CA ARG A 54 9.95 34.80 -14.65
C ARG A 54 8.48 34.65 -15.00
N ARG A 55 7.62 34.69 -13.97
CA ARG A 55 6.16 34.66 -14.13
C ARG A 55 5.66 35.89 -14.87
N LEU A 56 4.58 35.72 -15.62
CA LEU A 56 3.83 36.81 -16.22
C LEU A 56 2.86 37.39 -15.17
N ASP A 57 2.79 38.72 -15.09
CA ASP A 57 1.99 39.44 -14.09
C ASP A 57 0.61 39.86 -14.63
N ALA A 58 0.52 40.29 -15.89
CA ALA A 58 -0.71 40.75 -16.52
C ALA A 58 -0.77 40.45 -18.03
N VAL A 59 -1.98 40.29 -18.54
CA VAL A 59 -2.30 40.08 -19.95
C VAL A 59 -3.49 40.94 -20.38
N ALA A 60 -3.42 41.54 -21.57
CA ALA A 60 -4.50 42.30 -22.18
C ALA A 60 -4.67 41.93 -23.66
N PHE A 61 -5.90 41.67 -24.07
CA PHE A 61 -6.28 41.40 -25.46
C PHE A 61 -6.94 42.62 -26.09
N ASP A 62 -6.54 42.97 -27.31
CA ASP A 62 -7.14 44.06 -28.09
C ASP A 62 -8.22 43.52 -29.05
N GLU A 63 -9.46 44.00 -28.93
CA GLU A 63 -10.56 43.64 -29.84
C GLU A 63 -10.39 44.25 -31.24
N VAL A 64 -9.59 45.32 -31.39
CA VAL A 64 -9.41 46.01 -32.68
C VAL A 64 -8.38 45.29 -33.55
N SER A 65 -7.15 45.17 -33.07
CA SER A 65 -6.03 44.57 -33.81
C SER A 65 -5.89 43.06 -33.62
N GLY A 66 -6.53 42.49 -32.60
CA GLY A 66 -6.33 41.08 -32.20
C GLY A 66 -4.99 40.82 -31.52
N LYS A 67 -4.20 41.86 -31.21
CA LYS A 67 -2.92 41.75 -30.51
C LYS A 67 -3.11 41.39 -29.04
N ILE A 68 -2.09 40.73 -28.49
CA ILE A 68 -2.00 40.38 -27.06
C ILE A 68 -0.78 41.09 -26.48
N ALA A 69 -0.98 41.87 -25.42
CA ALA A 69 0.10 42.36 -24.58
C ALA A 69 0.22 41.49 -23.33
N ALA A 70 1.43 41.06 -22.99
CA ALA A 70 1.73 40.38 -21.74
C ALA A 70 2.99 40.96 -21.11
N CYS A 71 3.04 41.01 -19.79
CA CYS A 71 4.18 41.57 -19.07
C CYS A 71 4.69 40.68 -17.95
N THR A 72 6.00 40.75 -17.71
CA THR A 72 6.64 40.33 -16.45
C THR A 72 6.79 41.56 -15.53
N ASP A 73 7.57 41.41 -14.45
CA ASP A 73 7.92 42.50 -13.55
C ASP A 73 8.83 43.58 -14.17
N GLY A 74 9.35 43.39 -15.39
CA GLY A 74 10.24 44.36 -16.03
C GLY A 74 10.27 44.36 -17.56
N THR A 75 9.54 43.47 -18.22
CA THR A 75 9.52 43.37 -19.69
C THR A 75 8.10 43.19 -20.21
N ILE A 76 7.78 43.84 -21.34
CA ILE A 76 6.48 43.74 -22.03
C ILE A 76 6.69 43.11 -23.40
N ARG A 77 5.77 42.21 -23.76
CA ARG A 77 5.73 41.50 -25.04
C ARG A 77 4.42 41.78 -25.73
N ILE A 78 4.51 42.14 -27.00
CA ILE A 78 3.38 42.32 -27.90
C ILE A 78 3.37 41.17 -28.88
N TYR A 79 2.29 40.40 -28.89
CA TYR A 79 2.06 39.31 -29.83
C TYR A 79 1.00 39.73 -30.85
N ARG A 80 1.27 39.48 -32.13
CA ARG A 80 0.35 39.74 -33.23
C ARG A 80 -0.24 38.43 -33.77
N PRO A 81 -1.50 38.43 -34.22
CA PRO A 81 -2.08 37.27 -34.89
C PRO A 81 -1.44 37.04 -36.28
N LEU A 82 -1.31 35.78 -36.64
CA LEU A 82 -0.82 35.24 -37.92
C LEU A 82 -1.88 34.29 -38.48
N GLY A 83 -2.24 34.47 -39.75
CA GLY A 83 -3.19 33.60 -40.48
C GLY A 83 -4.61 34.17 -40.56
N HIS A 84 -5.27 33.95 -41.72
CA HIS A 84 -6.64 34.41 -42.02
C HIS A 84 -7.65 33.26 -42.16
N THR A 85 -7.23 31.99 -41.96
CA THR A 85 -8.10 30.81 -42.15
C THR A 85 -8.29 30.02 -40.86
N TYR A 86 -9.43 29.32 -40.77
CA TYR A 86 -9.98 28.70 -39.55
C TYR A 86 -9.01 27.84 -38.73
N ASP A 87 -8.05 27.14 -39.37
CA ASP A 87 -7.11 26.20 -38.74
C ASP A 87 -5.68 26.74 -38.55
N SER A 88 -5.38 27.96 -39.00
CA SER A 88 -4.00 28.50 -38.99
C SER A 88 -3.76 29.66 -38.01
N LEU A 89 -4.80 30.14 -37.32
CA LEU A 89 -4.70 31.30 -36.44
C LEU A 89 -3.76 31.03 -35.26
N LYS A 90 -2.65 31.77 -35.21
CA LYS A 90 -1.64 31.70 -34.14
C LYS A 90 -1.12 33.09 -33.82
N TRP A 91 -0.62 33.31 -32.61
CA TRP A 91 0.05 34.53 -32.20
C TRP A 91 1.55 34.35 -32.23
N ALA A 92 2.25 35.33 -32.78
CA ALA A 92 3.71 35.40 -32.80
C ALA A 92 4.20 36.71 -32.20
N LEU A 93 5.37 36.68 -31.59
CA LEU A 93 5.99 37.85 -30.98
C LEU A 93 6.26 38.92 -32.06
N GLN A 94 5.71 40.12 -31.85
CA GLN A 94 5.95 41.30 -32.69
C GLN A 94 7.08 42.15 -32.10
N ALA A 95 7.02 42.44 -30.80
CA ALA A 95 7.97 43.32 -30.13
C ALA A 95 8.14 42.97 -28.66
N THR A 96 9.33 43.27 -28.13
CA THR A 96 9.66 43.23 -26.71
C THR A 96 10.34 44.54 -26.33
N PHE A 97 9.95 45.12 -25.19
CA PHE A 97 10.60 46.31 -24.64
C PHE A 97 10.57 46.31 -23.11
N ASP A 98 11.54 47.01 -22.51
CA ASP A 98 11.73 47.06 -21.07
C ASP A 98 10.88 48.16 -20.43
N VAL A 99 10.44 47.90 -19.20
CA VAL A 99 9.73 48.85 -18.35
C VAL A 99 10.35 48.90 -16.95
N GLU A 100 10.02 49.94 -16.19
CA GLU A 100 10.56 50.17 -14.85
C GLU A 100 10.28 48.97 -13.92
N LYS A 101 11.35 48.38 -13.37
CA LYS A 101 11.28 47.26 -12.42
C LYS A 101 10.82 47.77 -11.04
N GLY A 102 10.04 46.98 -10.34
CA GLY A 102 9.42 47.36 -9.07
C GLY A 102 8.78 46.18 -8.34
N SER A 103 8.18 46.43 -7.17
CA SER A 103 7.62 45.40 -6.30
C SER A 103 6.11 45.14 -6.48
N THR A 104 5.37 46.05 -7.14
CA THR A 104 3.93 45.90 -7.40
C THR A 104 3.69 45.38 -8.82
N PRO A 105 2.65 44.57 -9.09
CA PRO A 105 2.31 44.14 -10.45
C PRO A 105 2.12 45.32 -11.43
N THR A 106 2.43 45.10 -12.70
CA THR A 106 2.18 46.04 -13.80
C THR A 106 0.75 45.87 -14.33
N THR A 107 0.09 46.96 -14.72
CA THR A 107 -1.26 46.94 -15.33
C THR A 107 -1.21 47.30 -16.81
N LEU A 108 -2.01 46.63 -17.64
CA LEU A 108 -2.07 46.83 -19.09
C LEU A 108 -3.50 47.16 -19.53
N SER A 109 -3.66 48.14 -20.43
CA SER A 109 -4.95 48.45 -21.06
C SER A 109 -4.75 48.94 -22.49
N TRP A 110 -5.46 48.33 -23.43
CA TRP A 110 -5.51 48.77 -24.82
C TRP A 110 -6.45 49.97 -25.00
N GLY A 111 -6.13 50.83 -25.96
CA GLY A 111 -6.97 51.92 -26.43
C GLY A 111 -7.25 51.83 -27.93
N SER A 112 -7.74 52.93 -28.48
CA SER A 112 -7.90 53.09 -29.93
C SER A 112 -6.54 53.15 -30.63
N SER A 113 -6.53 52.78 -31.92
CA SER A 113 -5.35 52.94 -32.80
C SER A 113 -4.07 52.26 -32.31
N GLU A 114 -4.17 51.07 -31.71
CA GLU A 114 -3.03 50.28 -31.21
C GLU A 114 -2.21 50.95 -30.07
N GLU A 115 -2.82 51.88 -29.35
CA GLU A 115 -2.25 52.48 -28.13
C GLU A 115 -2.33 51.50 -26.94
N LEU A 116 -1.22 51.38 -26.19
CA LEU A 116 -1.12 50.57 -24.98
C LEU A 116 -0.79 51.44 -23.77
N LEU A 117 -1.70 51.49 -22.81
CA LEU A 117 -1.48 52.09 -21.49
C LEU A 117 -0.82 51.08 -20.56
N ILE A 118 0.29 51.49 -19.95
CA ILE A 118 1.04 50.72 -18.96
C ILE A 118 1.04 51.49 -17.65
N GLY A 119 0.63 50.82 -16.56
CA GLY A 119 0.52 51.44 -15.24
C GLY A 119 1.31 50.70 -14.16
N ARG A 120 2.06 51.46 -13.36
CA ARG A 120 2.72 50.98 -12.12
C ARG A 120 2.91 52.14 -11.13
N SER A 121 4.15 52.52 -10.79
CA SER A 121 4.53 53.78 -10.14
C SER A 121 4.31 55.00 -11.04
N SER A 122 4.14 54.76 -12.34
CA SER A 122 3.91 55.77 -13.37
C SER A 122 2.93 55.23 -14.41
N LEU A 123 2.23 56.12 -15.12
CA LEU A 123 1.42 55.79 -16.29
C LEU A 123 2.21 56.13 -17.54
N TRP A 124 2.22 55.21 -18.50
CA TRP A 124 2.86 55.37 -19.79
C TRP A 124 1.88 55.03 -20.91
N LEU A 125 1.85 55.84 -21.95
CA LEU A 125 1.08 55.57 -23.16
C LEU A 125 2.04 55.27 -24.31
N TYR A 126 1.99 54.05 -24.83
CA TYR A 126 2.81 53.57 -25.94
C TYR A 126 1.98 53.42 -27.21
N ASP A 127 2.58 53.75 -28.35
CA ASP A 127 2.13 53.31 -29.67
C ASP A 127 2.85 52.00 -30.04
N THR A 128 2.07 50.98 -30.35
CA THR A 128 2.57 49.64 -30.69
C THR A 128 2.54 49.34 -32.19
N ALA A 129 2.10 50.29 -33.02
CA ALA A 129 2.22 50.23 -34.46
C ALA A 129 3.69 50.22 -34.94
N PRO A 130 4.60 51.10 -34.43
CA PRO A 130 6.01 51.02 -34.77
C PRO A 130 6.69 49.84 -34.06
N THR A 131 7.71 49.28 -34.72
CA THR A 131 8.61 48.28 -34.16
C THR A 131 10.04 48.82 -34.18
N PRO A 132 10.64 49.19 -33.02
CA PRO A 132 10.13 49.02 -31.66
C PRO A 132 9.00 50.00 -31.28
N PRO A 133 8.11 49.64 -30.33
CA PRO A 133 7.09 50.52 -29.78
C PRO A 133 7.68 51.81 -29.18
N THR A 134 6.97 52.93 -29.34
CA THR A 134 7.40 54.26 -28.85
C THR A 134 6.40 54.82 -27.86
N TRP A 135 6.85 55.50 -26.81
CA TRP A 135 5.94 56.16 -25.85
C TRP A 135 5.68 57.61 -26.26
N HIS A 136 4.44 58.07 -26.07
CA HIS A 136 4.00 59.44 -26.38
C HIS A 136 3.71 60.26 -25.12
N TRP A 137 3.47 59.60 -23.98
CA TRP A 137 3.20 60.28 -22.71
C TRP A 137 3.66 59.44 -21.51
N LYS A 138 4.18 60.12 -20.48
CA LYS A 138 4.56 59.54 -19.18
C LYS A 138 4.09 60.47 -18.06
N GLN A 139 3.52 59.91 -17.00
CA GLN A 139 3.21 60.63 -15.76
C GLN A 139 3.56 59.81 -14.53
N GLU A 140 4.36 60.37 -13.63
CA GLU A 140 4.65 59.75 -12.32
C GLU A 140 3.48 59.92 -11.35
N LEU A 141 3.22 58.85 -10.59
CA LEU A 141 2.13 58.80 -9.62
C LEU A 141 2.70 58.83 -8.19
N ALA A 142 1.97 59.48 -7.27
CA ALA A 142 2.32 59.51 -5.85
C ALA A 142 2.26 58.12 -5.16
N SER A 143 1.53 57.18 -5.75
CA SER A 143 1.36 55.81 -5.26
C SER A 143 1.22 54.85 -6.44
N PRO A 144 1.74 53.61 -6.33
CA PRO A 144 1.55 52.61 -7.37
C PRO A 144 0.07 52.33 -7.64
N VAL A 145 -0.27 52.24 -8.93
CA VAL A 145 -1.61 51.92 -9.38
C VAL A 145 -1.91 50.43 -9.22
N ARG A 146 -3.11 50.11 -8.75
CA ARG A 146 -3.67 48.75 -8.71
C ARG A 146 -4.36 48.38 -10.02
N SER A 147 -5.05 49.34 -10.66
CA SER A 147 -5.69 49.17 -11.96
C SER A 147 -5.71 50.52 -12.69
N ALA A 148 -5.28 50.52 -13.95
CA ALA A 148 -5.34 51.67 -14.87
C ALA A 148 -5.97 51.22 -16.19
N LEU A 149 -7.12 51.80 -16.55
CA LEU A 149 -7.88 51.44 -17.73
C LEU A 149 -8.08 52.64 -18.64
N LEU A 150 -7.75 52.47 -19.91
CA LEU A 150 -8.00 53.45 -20.96
C LEU A 150 -9.46 53.30 -21.43
N SER A 151 -10.13 54.42 -21.69
CA SER A 151 -11.46 54.41 -22.31
C SER A 151 -11.33 53.93 -23.75
N TYR A 152 -12.43 53.42 -24.30
CA TYR A 152 -12.42 52.76 -25.61
C TYR A 152 -11.92 53.66 -26.75
N ASP A 153 -12.28 54.95 -26.68
CA ASP A 153 -11.89 56.01 -27.63
C ASP A 153 -10.54 56.67 -27.28
N SER A 154 -9.79 56.15 -26.31
CA SER A 154 -8.57 56.76 -25.75
C SER A 154 -8.72 58.18 -25.21
N SER A 155 -9.95 58.67 -24.97
CA SER A 155 -10.19 60.03 -24.47
C SER A 155 -9.92 60.18 -22.97
N TYR A 156 -10.04 59.09 -22.20
CA TYR A 156 -9.91 59.10 -20.75
C TYR A 156 -9.09 57.93 -20.22
N ILE A 157 -8.37 58.14 -19.13
CA ILE A 157 -7.77 57.06 -18.31
C ILE A 157 -8.45 57.08 -16.94
N ALA A 158 -8.88 55.93 -16.44
CA ALA A 158 -9.30 55.75 -15.06
C ALA A 158 -8.22 54.97 -14.31
N SER A 159 -7.74 55.48 -13.18
CA SER A 159 -6.69 54.84 -12.38
C SER A 159 -7.02 54.84 -10.88
N ILE A 160 -6.70 53.74 -10.21
CA ILE A 160 -6.93 53.51 -8.77
C ILE A 160 -5.72 52.83 -8.12
N GLY A 161 -5.33 53.26 -6.92
CA GLY A 161 -4.37 52.56 -6.06
C GLY A 161 -5.00 51.48 -5.17
N TYR A 162 -4.19 50.76 -4.39
CA TYR A 162 -4.64 49.63 -3.55
C TYR A 162 -5.59 50.01 -2.42
N HIS A 163 -5.46 51.23 -1.89
CA HIS A 163 -6.25 51.74 -0.76
C HIS A 163 -6.95 53.05 -1.10
N ASP A 164 -6.98 53.41 -2.38
CA ASP A 164 -7.56 54.66 -2.83
C ASP A 164 -9.07 54.65 -2.59
N ARG A 165 -9.55 55.80 -2.13
CA ARG A 165 -10.99 56.14 -2.07
C ARG A 165 -11.38 57.15 -3.15
N LEU A 166 -10.45 57.47 -4.04
CA LEU A 166 -10.63 58.43 -5.12
C LEU A 166 -10.23 57.74 -6.42
N VAL A 167 -11.13 57.71 -7.41
CA VAL A 167 -10.73 57.32 -8.77
C VAL A 167 -10.12 58.54 -9.44
N LYS A 168 -8.88 58.42 -9.93
CA LYS A 168 -8.22 59.46 -10.73
C LYS A 168 -8.64 59.30 -12.18
N ILE A 169 -9.30 60.31 -12.73
CA ILE A 169 -9.72 60.35 -14.14
C ILE A 169 -8.85 61.34 -14.87
N TRP A 170 -8.11 60.85 -15.86
CA TRP A 170 -7.25 61.65 -16.73
C TRP A 170 -7.99 61.87 -18.04
N ARG A 171 -8.16 63.12 -18.46
CA ARG A 171 -8.77 63.52 -19.73
C ARG A 171 -7.69 63.91 -20.71
N ARG A 172 -7.72 63.33 -21.91
CA ARG A 172 -6.84 63.68 -23.02
C ARG A 172 -7.25 65.04 -23.58
N LEU A 173 -6.30 65.96 -23.69
CA LEU A 173 -6.52 67.32 -24.22
C LEU A 173 -6.27 67.40 -25.72
N ASN A 174 -5.38 66.56 -26.24
CA ASN A 174 -4.99 66.52 -27.65
C ASN A 174 -4.71 65.08 -28.12
N PHE A 175 -5.05 64.83 -29.39
CA PHE A 175 -4.87 63.54 -30.06
C PHE A 175 -3.70 63.55 -31.06
N GLY A 176 -2.86 64.59 -31.03
CA GLY A 176 -1.70 64.70 -31.91
C GLY A 176 -0.57 63.74 -31.51
N PHE A 177 0.20 63.29 -32.51
CA PHE A 177 1.29 62.31 -32.31
C PHE A 177 2.54 62.90 -31.60
N GLU A 178 2.78 64.20 -31.71
CA GLU A 178 4.02 64.83 -31.19
C GLU A 178 3.94 65.26 -29.72
N GLU A 179 2.76 65.61 -29.21
CA GLU A 179 2.57 66.00 -27.81
C GLU A 179 1.21 65.48 -27.32
N VAL A 180 1.19 64.45 -26.48
CA VAL A 180 -0.03 63.97 -25.83
C VAL A 180 -0.08 64.50 -24.40
N HIS A 181 -1.14 65.21 -24.05
CA HIS A 181 -1.34 65.81 -22.72
C HIS A 181 -2.63 65.31 -22.07
N PHE A 182 -2.53 65.02 -20.78
CA PHE A 182 -3.65 64.66 -19.93
C PHE A 182 -3.78 65.62 -18.76
N GLU A 183 -5.01 65.98 -18.44
CA GLU A 183 -5.37 66.67 -17.19
C GLU A 183 -6.18 65.71 -16.31
N TYR A 184 -6.06 65.78 -14.98
CA TYR A 184 -6.76 64.84 -14.10
C TYR A 184 -7.74 65.49 -13.12
N GLY A 185 -8.78 64.73 -12.79
CA GLY A 185 -9.75 65.01 -11.73
C GLY A 185 -9.96 63.78 -10.84
N TYR A 186 -10.73 63.94 -9.76
CA TYR A 186 -10.99 62.89 -8.77
C TYR A 186 -12.48 62.59 -8.62
N LEU A 187 -12.84 61.30 -8.55
CA LEU A 187 -14.19 60.83 -8.21
C LEU A 187 -14.22 60.25 -6.80
N PRO A 188 -14.91 60.89 -5.84
CA PRO A 188 -14.86 60.50 -4.45
C PRO A 188 -15.74 59.29 -4.12
N HIS A 189 -15.20 58.38 -3.31
CA HIS A 189 -15.86 57.20 -2.76
C HIS A 189 -15.71 57.17 -1.22
N PRO A 190 -16.68 56.60 -0.47
CA PRO A 190 -16.62 56.56 0.99
C PRO A 190 -15.67 55.48 1.53
N ARG A 191 -15.43 54.40 0.76
CA ARG A 191 -14.50 53.31 1.10
C ARG A 191 -13.56 53.02 -0.07
N ALA A 192 -12.63 52.07 0.13
CA ALA A 192 -11.69 51.66 -0.89
C ALA A 192 -12.41 51.12 -2.14
N ILE A 193 -11.91 51.48 -3.31
CA ILE A 193 -12.44 51.00 -4.60
C ILE A 193 -11.95 49.57 -4.85
N THR A 194 -12.85 48.67 -5.22
CA THR A 194 -12.56 47.26 -5.44
C THR A 194 -12.31 46.93 -6.90
N SER A 195 -13.08 47.54 -7.82
CA SER A 195 -12.94 47.37 -9.27
C SER A 195 -13.50 48.59 -10.03
N ILE A 196 -13.01 48.81 -11.24
CA ILE A 196 -13.46 49.85 -12.19
C ILE A 196 -13.58 49.24 -13.59
N GLN A 197 -14.57 49.69 -14.37
CA GLN A 197 -14.80 49.20 -15.73
C GLN A 197 -15.39 50.31 -16.62
N TRP A 198 -14.86 50.48 -17.83
CA TRP A 198 -15.46 51.34 -18.86
C TRP A 198 -16.60 50.63 -19.60
N ARG A 199 -17.62 51.40 -19.99
CA ARG A 199 -18.66 50.96 -20.93
C ARG A 199 -18.03 50.51 -22.24
N LYS A 200 -18.50 49.36 -22.74
CA LYS A 200 -18.06 48.80 -24.03
C LYS A 200 -19.00 49.26 -25.14
N PRO A 201 -18.50 49.60 -26.33
CA PRO A 201 -19.34 49.96 -27.45
C PRO A 201 -20.02 48.73 -28.05
N TRP A 202 -21.10 48.96 -28.80
CA TRP A 202 -21.79 47.91 -29.53
C TRP A 202 -20.93 47.34 -30.67
N ASN A 203 -20.32 48.24 -31.46
CA ASN A 203 -19.33 47.91 -32.48
C ASN A 203 -18.04 48.69 -32.22
N VAL A 204 -16.92 48.10 -32.60
CA VAL A 204 -15.57 48.68 -32.44
C VAL A 204 -15.46 50.08 -33.07
N ASP A 205 -16.11 50.31 -34.20
CA ASP A 205 -16.01 51.59 -34.93
C ASP A 205 -17.00 52.66 -34.44
N GLN A 206 -17.82 52.36 -33.42
CA GLN A 206 -18.85 53.29 -32.95
C GLN A 206 -18.30 54.26 -31.90
N THR A 207 -18.53 55.55 -32.11
CA THR A 207 -18.33 56.56 -31.06
C THR A 207 -19.42 56.46 -30.01
N ILE A 208 -19.03 56.29 -28.75
CA ILE A 208 -19.95 56.14 -27.60
C ILE A 208 -19.64 57.15 -26.50
N GLU A 209 -20.64 57.46 -25.68
CA GLU A 209 -20.41 58.23 -24.46
C GLU A 209 -19.59 57.41 -23.45
N ASN A 210 -18.54 58.02 -22.91
CA ASN A 210 -17.70 57.39 -21.90
C ASN A 210 -18.43 57.31 -20.55
N VAL A 211 -18.76 56.09 -20.16
CA VAL A 211 -19.39 55.76 -18.88
C VAL A 211 -18.46 54.87 -18.07
N LEU A 212 -18.24 55.25 -16.81
CA LEU A 212 -17.39 54.51 -15.89
C LEU A 212 -18.24 53.87 -14.79
N TYR A 213 -18.10 52.56 -14.66
CA TYR A 213 -18.61 51.77 -13.55
C TYR A 213 -17.53 51.63 -12.49
N SER A 214 -17.90 51.83 -11.22
CA SER A 214 -17.00 51.68 -10.08
C SER A 214 -17.67 50.91 -8.97
N PHE A 215 -16.96 49.89 -8.47
CA PHE A 215 -17.37 49.05 -7.35
C PHE A 215 -16.55 49.44 -6.13
N CYS A 216 -17.21 49.54 -4.98
CA CYS A 216 -16.59 50.00 -3.74
C CYS A 216 -16.86 49.01 -2.61
N ALA A 217 -15.94 48.95 -1.64
CA ALA A 217 -16.04 48.10 -0.46
C ALA A 217 -17.19 48.48 0.50
N ASP A 218 -18.00 49.47 0.13
CA ASP A 218 -19.28 49.81 0.77
C ASP A 218 -20.47 49.09 0.12
N ASN A 219 -20.22 48.04 -0.68
CA ASN A 219 -21.23 47.27 -1.39
C ASN A 219 -22.10 48.11 -2.34
N THR A 220 -21.60 49.23 -2.86
CA THR A 220 -22.36 50.09 -3.79
C THR A 220 -21.67 50.19 -5.15
N LEU A 221 -22.42 49.90 -6.23
CA LEU A 221 -22.04 50.23 -7.60
C LEU A 221 -22.38 51.70 -7.88
N ARG A 222 -21.43 52.43 -8.46
CA ARG A 222 -21.61 53.82 -8.90
C ARG A 222 -21.35 53.94 -10.39
N VAL A 223 -22.28 54.59 -11.08
CA VAL A 223 -22.22 54.87 -12.51
C VAL A 223 -21.90 56.35 -12.71
N TRP A 224 -20.84 56.63 -13.47
CA TRP A 224 -20.36 57.98 -13.72
C TRP A 224 -20.41 58.27 -15.23
N THR A 225 -20.90 59.46 -15.59
CA THR A 225 -21.00 59.91 -16.99
C THR A 225 -20.21 61.20 -17.18
N SER A 226 -19.66 61.41 -18.37
CA SER A 226 -19.05 62.70 -18.74
C SER A 226 -20.09 63.83 -18.70
N ALA A 227 -19.75 65.01 -18.18
CA ALA A 227 -20.64 66.17 -18.19
C ALA A 227 -20.45 67.02 -19.46
N ASP A 228 -21.56 67.49 -20.05
CA ASP A 228 -21.55 68.45 -21.15
C ASP A 228 -21.35 69.88 -20.61
N GLY A 229 -20.18 70.48 -20.80
CA GLY A 229 -19.89 71.87 -20.41
C GLY A 229 -18.45 72.34 -20.67
N ILE A 230 -18.25 73.67 -20.74
CA ILE A 230 -16.98 74.35 -21.07
C ILE A 230 -15.85 74.00 -20.07
N SER A 231 -16.18 73.65 -18.83
CA SER A 231 -15.25 73.05 -17.86
C SER A 231 -15.33 71.52 -17.91
N GLY A 232 -14.89 70.91 -19.01
CA GLY A 232 -15.02 69.48 -19.30
C GLY A 232 -14.18 68.52 -18.43
N HIS A 233 -14.01 68.78 -17.13
CA HIS A 233 -13.22 67.95 -16.20
C HIS A 233 -14.07 67.11 -15.25
N THR A 234 -15.39 67.25 -15.27
CA THR A 234 -16.24 66.71 -14.21
C THR A 234 -17.08 65.55 -14.72
N PHE A 235 -16.71 64.32 -14.35
CA PHE A 235 -17.66 63.21 -14.39
C PHE A 235 -18.73 63.45 -13.34
N ARG A 236 -19.99 63.29 -13.73
CA ARG A 236 -21.13 63.38 -12.82
C ARG A 236 -21.55 61.99 -12.40
N LEU A 237 -21.93 61.84 -11.13
CA LEU A 237 -22.61 60.63 -10.67
C LEU A 237 -24.00 60.57 -11.31
N TRP A 238 -24.23 59.56 -12.15
CA TRP A 238 -25.52 59.29 -12.78
C TRP A 238 -26.46 58.54 -11.83
N GLY A 239 -25.94 57.50 -11.15
CA GLY A 239 -26.75 56.65 -10.27
C GLY A 239 -25.91 55.78 -9.35
N LYS A 240 -26.57 55.26 -8.30
CA LYS A 240 -26.01 54.32 -7.33
C LYS A 240 -26.91 53.11 -7.22
N LEU A 241 -26.34 51.92 -7.16
CA LEU A 241 -27.04 50.67 -6.87
C LEU A 241 -26.43 50.05 -5.61
N ASP A 242 -27.25 49.90 -4.57
CA ASP A 242 -26.90 49.20 -3.34
C ASP A 242 -26.94 47.69 -3.58
N LEU A 243 -25.76 47.05 -3.66
CA LEU A 243 -25.63 45.62 -3.92
C LEU A 243 -25.94 44.77 -2.68
N GLU A 244 -25.86 45.37 -1.49
CA GLU A 244 -26.22 44.67 -0.25
C GLU A 244 -27.75 44.59 -0.13
N GLY A 245 -28.43 45.71 -0.31
CA GLY A 245 -29.90 45.80 -0.35
C GLY A 245 -30.55 45.16 -1.59
N ALA A 246 -29.78 44.95 -2.66
CA ALA A 246 -30.25 44.29 -3.89
C ALA A 246 -30.69 42.83 -3.68
N ILE A 247 -30.18 42.16 -2.64
CA ILE A 247 -30.52 40.78 -2.28
C ILE A 247 -31.14 40.78 -0.88
N PRO A 248 -32.44 40.44 -0.74
CA PRO A 248 -33.10 40.39 0.57
C PRO A 248 -32.41 39.41 1.51
N GLN A 249 -31.94 39.90 2.67
CA GLN A 249 -31.33 39.05 3.69
C GLN A 249 -32.41 38.28 4.48
N GLU A 250 -32.15 37.02 4.80
CA GLU A 250 -33.02 36.26 5.70
C GLU A 250 -32.83 36.71 7.16
N PRO A 251 -33.92 36.88 7.93
CA PRO A 251 -33.83 37.33 9.32
C PRO A 251 -33.07 36.29 10.17
N GLY A 252 -31.86 36.66 10.61
CA GLY A 252 -30.98 35.81 11.44
C GLY A 252 -29.56 35.60 10.89
N SER A 253 -29.26 36.04 9.66
CA SER A 253 -27.89 36.04 9.12
C SER A 253 -27.08 37.20 9.70
N HIS A 254 -26.07 36.91 10.53
CA HIS A 254 -25.17 37.90 11.14
C HIS A 254 -23.81 38.03 10.43
N LYS A 255 -23.65 37.51 9.21
CA LYS A 255 -22.42 37.71 8.44
C LYS A 255 -22.58 38.87 7.47
N GLN A 256 -21.66 39.84 7.52
CA GLN A 256 -21.41 40.75 6.39
C GLN A 256 -20.95 39.90 5.21
N ASP A 257 -21.89 39.43 4.40
CA ASP A 257 -21.60 38.57 3.26
C ASP A 257 -21.09 39.43 2.10
N MET A 258 -19.91 39.09 1.58
CA MET A 258 -19.34 39.72 0.38
C MET A 258 -20.34 39.64 -0.79
N ARG A 259 -20.39 40.67 -1.63
CA ARG A 259 -21.21 40.70 -2.85
C ARG A 259 -20.30 40.64 -4.06
N TRP A 260 -20.58 39.72 -4.97
CA TRP A 260 -19.91 39.64 -6.26
C TRP A 260 -20.83 40.18 -7.33
N ALA A 261 -20.37 41.19 -8.07
CA ALA A 261 -21.18 41.83 -9.10
C ALA A 261 -20.38 42.11 -10.36
N PHE A 262 -21.05 42.09 -11.51
CA PHE A 262 -20.49 42.39 -12.82
C PHE A 262 -21.54 43.03 -13.72
N ILE A 263 -21.08 43.66 -14.81
CA ILE A 263 -21.94 44.32 -15.80
C ILE A 263 -22.04 43.48 -17.07
N ILE A 264 -23.26 43.14 -17.47
CA ILE A 264 -23.57 42.64 -18.81
C ILE A 264 -23.75 43.85 -19.72
N SER A 265 -22.90 43.95 -20.75
CA SER A 265 -22.98 45.04 -21.72
C SER A 265 -24.24 44.93 -22.57
N GLN A 266 -24.74 46.07 -23.07
CA GLN A 266 -25.88 46.11 -23.98
C GLN A 266 -25.67 45.20 -25.21
N ARG A 267 -24.45 45.20 -25.75
CA ARG A 267 -24.01 44.32 -26.86
C ARG A 267 -24.24 42.86 -26.54
N ASP A 268 -23.80 42.40 -25.37
CA ASP A 268 -23.91 40.99 -24.98
C ASP A 268 -25.36 40.62 -24.65
N LEU A 269 -26.09 41.52 -23.98
CA LEU A 269 -27.50 41.34 -23.62
C LEU A 269 -28.37 41.14 -24.87
N ALA A 270 -28.23 42.02 -25.86
CA ALA A 270 -29.06 41.97 -27.05
C ALA A 270 -28.69 40.83 -28.00
N ASN A 271 -27.40 40.52 -28.18
CA ASN A 271 -26.97 39.33 -28.92
C ASN A 271 -27.54 38.04 -28.31
N ALA A 272 -27.56 37.95 -26.98
CA ALA A 272 -28.14 36.80 -26.29
C ALA A 272 -29.67 36.76 -26.46
N ALA A 273 -30.36 37.89 -26.31
CA ALA A 273 -31.81 37.97 -26.46
C ALA A 273 -32.29 37.63 -27.89
N GLU A 274 -31.60 38.12 -28.93
CA GLU A 274 -31.92 37.84 -30.32
C GLU A 274 -31.84 36.33 -30.62
N LYS A 275 -30.83 35.64 -30.10
CA LYS A 275 -30.68 34.20 -30.32
C LYS A 275 -31.79 33.39 -29.65
N VAL A 276 -32.20 33.77 -28.43
CA VAL A 276 -33.29 33.07 -27.73
C VAL A 276 -34.58 33.12 -28.55
N VAL A 277 -34.85 34.23 -29.25
CA VAL A 277 -36.00 34.35 -30.16
C VAL A 277 -35.84 33.42 -31.38
N GLN A 278 -34.67 33.43 -32.01
CA GLN A 278 -34.38 32.55 -33.16
C GLN A 278 -34.56 31.05 -32.82
N GLU A 279 -34.21 30.63 -31.60
CA GLU A 279 -34.27 29.24 -31.15
C GLU A 279 -35.68 28.76 -30.77
N GLN A 280 -36.55 29.66 -30.29
CA GLN A 280 -37.90 29.27 -29.83
C GLN A 280 -38.95 29.17 -30.96
N GLY A 281 -38.65 29.67 -32.17
CA GLY A 281 -39.51 29.59 -33.35
C GLY A 281 -40.77 30.46 -33.27
N ASN A 282 -41.23 30.95 -34.42
CA ASN A 282 -42.40 31.84 -34.55
C ASN A 282 -43.69 31.15 -34.04
N GLY A 283 -44.01 31.28 -32.75
CA GLY A 283 -45.27 30.77 -32.18
C GLY A 283 -45.38 30.77 -30.66
N ARG A 284 -44.29 30.52 -29.91
CA ARG A 284 -44.31 30.48 -28.43
C ARG A 284 -43.94 31.79 -27.74
N GLU A 285 -43.47 32.79 -28.49
CA GLU A 285 -43.11 34.13 -27.99
C GLU A 285 -44.27 34.84 -27.26
N LYS A 286 -45.51 34.49 -27.58
CA LYS A 286 -46.70 35.14 -27.01
C LYS A 286 -47.06 34.63 -25.60
N GLU A 287 -46.57 33.47 -25.19
CA GLU A 287 -46.96 32.82 -23.92
C GLU A 287 -45.89 32.96 -22.82
N ASP A 288 -44.62 33.20 -23.16
CA ASP A 288 -43.53 33.34 -22.19
C ASP A 288 -43.34 34.80 -21.74
N VAL A 289 -43.94 35.14 -20.59
CA VAL A 289 -43.88 36.48 -19.98
C VAL A 289 -42.44 36.91 -19.65
N ALA A 290 -41.56 35.96 -19.26
CA ALA A 290 -40.17 36.28 -18.94
C ALA A 290 -39.38 36.65 -20.20
N LEU A 291 -39.64 35.96 -21.31
CA LEU A 291 -39.02 36.29 -22.61
C LEU A 291 -39.50 37.64 -23.14
N GLN A 292 -40.79 37.95 -23.03
CA GLN A 292 -41.32 39.26 -23.44
C GLN A 292 -40.71 40.40 -22.62
N TYR A 293 -40.56 40.20 -21.31
CA TYR A 293 -39.92 41.18 -20.44
C TYR A 293 -38.43 41.35 -20.79
N LEU A 294 -37.69 40.26 -21.01
CA LEU A 294 -36.31 40.30 -21.50
C LEU A 294 -36.19 41.08 -22.81
N LEU A 295 -37.07 40.82 -23.79
CA LEU A 295 -37.07 41.53 -25.08
C LEU A 295 -37.40 43.02 -24.91
N SER A 296 -38.28 43.35 -23.96
CA SER A 296 -38.59 44.75 -23.65
C SER A 296 -37.38 45.49 -23.08
N ILE A 297 -36.51 44.79 -22.34
CA ILE A 297 -35.28 45.35 -21.77
C ILE A 297 -34.14 45.40 -22.80
N ALA A 298 -33.96 44.33 -23.58
CA ALA A 298 -32.89 44.20 -24.57
C ALA A 298 -33.04 45.17 -25.76
N ASN A 299 -34.27 45.56 -26.10
CA ASN A 299 -34.56 46.57 -27.13
C ASN A 299 -34.38 48.02 -26.64
N ARG A 300 -34.17 48.24 -25.33
CA ARG A 300 -33.87 49.55 -24.76
C ARG A 300 -32.35 49.76 -24.68
N ASP A 301 -31.94 51.00 -24.47
CA ASP A 301 -30.55 51.32 -24.12
C ASP A 301 -30.27 50.91 -22.68
N THR A 302 -30.04 49.61 -22.45
CA THR A 302 -29.95 49.02 -21.12
C THR A 302 -28.68 48.20 -20.94
N GLU A 303 -28.00 48.43 -19.82
CA GLU A 303 -27.01 47.50 -19.26
C GLU A 303 -27.56 46.83 -18.02
N VAL A 304 -27.10 45.61 -17.73
CA VAL A 304 -27.59 44.86 -16.56
C VAL A 304 -26.45 44.62 -15.58
N CYS A 305 -26.64 45.07 -14.33
CA CYS A 305 -25.79 44.68 -13.22
C CYS A 305 -26.35 43.40 -12.58
N VAL A 306 -25.54 42.35 -12.54
CA VAL A 306 -25.88 41.09 -11.86
C VAL A 306 -25.04 40.99 -10.60
N ALA A 307 -25.68 40.69 -9.48
CA ALA A 307 -25.04 40.50 -8.17
C ALA A 307 -25.39 39.13 -7.57
N PHE A 308 -24.40 38.50 -6.92
CA PHE A 308 -24.52 37.24 -6.20
C PHE A 308 -24.16 37.42 -4.72
N ASP A 309 -24.85 36.69 -3.84
CA ASP A 309 -24.52 36.59 -2.40
C ASP A 309 -23.63 35.38 -2.07
N GLY A 310 -23.43 34.48 -3.04
CA GLY A 310 -22.71 33.22 -2.90
C GLY A 310 -23.42 32.13 -2.08
N ASN A 311 -24.58 32.44 -1.51
CA ASN A 311 -25.43 31.54 -0.72
C ASN A 311 -26.67 31.09 -1.51
N GLY A 312 -26.57 31.06 -2.84
CA GLY A 312 -27.66 30.60 -3.70
C GLY A 312 -28.61 31.69 -4.19
N SER A 313 -28.36 32.98 -3.91
CA SER A 313 -29.20 34.09 -4.40
C SER A 313 -28.50 34.95 -5.45
N MET A 314 -29.28 35.40 -6.43
CA MET A 314 -28.86 36.31 -7.49
C MET A 314 -29.90 37.43 -7.67
N SER A 315 -29.44 38.65 -7.90
CA SER A 315 -30.28 39.78 -8.32
C SER A 315 -29.74 40.43 -9.59
N ALA A 316 -30.61 40.76 -10.54
CA ALA A 316 -30.29 41.46 -11.77
C ALA A 316 -31.02 42.82 -11.81
N TRP A 317 -30.29 43.88 -12.17
CA TRP A 317 -30.78 45.26 -12.18
C TRP A 317 -30.47 45.93 -13.52
N ALA A 318 -31.50 46.44 -14.19
CA ALA A 318 -31.40 47.19 -15.43
C ALA A 318 -30.99 48.64 -15.14
N LEU A 319 -29.99 49.12 -15.87
CA LEU A 319 -29.52 50.49 -15.89
C LEU A 319 -29.91 51.09 -17.25
N GLU A 320 -31.05 51.78 -17.31
CA GLU A 320 -31.62 52.25 -18.58
C GLU A 320 -31.19 53.68 -18.92
N ASN A 321 -30.88 53.96 -20.19
CA ASN A 321 -30.63 55.30 -20.75
C ASN A 321 -29.51 56.09 -20.04
N ILE A 322 -28.41 55.43 -19.66
CA ILE A 322 -27.27 56.11 -19.04
C ILE A 322 -26.64 57.07 -20.07
N SER A 323 -26.75 58.37 -19.79
CA SER A 323 -26.24 59.44 -20.66
C SER A 323 -25.81 60.68 -19.87
N SER A 324 -25.05 61.57 -20.51
CA SER A 324 -24.61 62.86 -19.95
C SER A 324 -25.77 63.82 -19.60
N LYS A 325 -26.94 63.64 -20.24
CA LYS A 325 -28.09 64.54 -20.14
C LYS A 325 -28.98 64.19 -18.94
N PRO A 326 -29.29 65.14 -18.04
CA PRO A 326 -30.17 64.88 -16.91
C PRO A 326 -31.61 64.61 -17.39
N ARG A 327 -32.12 63.39 -17.14
CA ARG A 327 -33.54 63.02 -17.32
C ARG A 327 -34.16 62.64 -15.97
N GLY A 328 -35.49 62.67 -15.88
CA GLY A 328 -36.30 62.47 -14.67
C GLY A 328 -36.12 61.12 -13.97
N ALA A 329 -36.71 60.99 -12.77
CA ALA A 329 -36.45 59.92 -11.80
C ALA A 329 -36.88 58.50 -12.24
N ASN A 330 -36.13 57.50 -11.74
CA ASN A 330 -36.16 56.04 -11.95
C ASN A 330 -35.63 55.52 -13.30
N ASN A 331 -34.29 55.35 -13.38
CA ASN A 331 -33.58 54.69 -14.47
C ASN A 331 -32.89 53.37 -14.04
N ILE A 332 -33.11 52.93 -12.80
CA ILE A 332 -32.56 51.69 -12.24
C ILE A 332 -33.73 50.82 -11.79
N ASP A 333 -33.98 49.74 -12.51
CA ASP A 333 -35.12 48.85 -12.27
C ASP A 333 -34.65 47.43 -11.95
N ASN A 334 -35.35 46.75 -11.02
CA ASN A 334 -35.08 45.35 -10.72
C ASN A 334 -35.63 44.48 -11.86
N VAL A 335 -34.76 43.70 -12.49
CA VAL A 335 -35.11 42.78 -13.58
C VAL A 335 -35.52 41.43 -13.00
N ALA A 336 -34.73 40.90 -12.07
CA ALA A 336 -34.98 39.59 -11.49
C ALA A 336 -34.34 39.45 -10.11
N PHE A 337 -35.02 38.68 -9.26
CA PHE A 337 -34.44 38.09 -8.06
C PHE A 337 -34.67 36.59 -8.10
N VAL A 338 -33.58 35.80 -7.99
CA VAL A 338 -33.62 34.35 -8.18
C VAL A 338 -32.85 33.66 -7.06
N LYS A 339 -33.49 32.68 -6.42
CA LYS A 339 -32.83 31.71 -5.53
C LYS A 339 -32.68 30.37 -6.25
N SER A 340 -31.46 29.86 -6.34
CA SER A 340 -31.15 28.56 -6.95
C SER A 340 -29.89 27.95 -6.34
N LYS A 341 -29.88 26.62 -6.20
CA LYS A 341 -28.68 25.85 -5.83
C LYS A 341 -27.55 26.01 -6.85
N ASP A 342 -27.89 26.36 -8.09
CA ASP A 342 -26.92 26.61 -9.17
C ASP A 342 -25.97 27.79 -8.84
N PHE A 343 -26.28 28.63 -7.84
CA PHE A 343 -25.45 29.77 -7.41
C PHE A 343 -24.68 29.52 -6.10
N GLU A 344 -24.79 28.34 -5.49
CA GLU A 344 -24.11 28.00 -4.22
C GLU A 344 -22.60 27.70 -4.41
N PHE A 345 -22.09 27.61 -5.64
CA PHE A 345 -20.68 27.28 -5.92
C PHE A 345 -19.67 28.29 -5.36
N LEU A 346 -20.09 29.53 -5.13
CA LEU A 346 -19.26 30.58 -4.52
C LEU A 346 -19.11 30.42 -2.98
N SER A 347 -20.01 29.69 -2.31
CA SER A 347 -19.96 29.50 -0.84
C SER A 347 -18.74 28.72 -0.35
N HIS A 348 -18.09 27.96 -1.23
CA HIS A 348 -16.92 27.12 -0.92
C HIS A 348 -15.59 27.79 -1.32
N SER A 349 -15.61 29.02 -1.84
CA SER A 349 -14.39 29.73 -2.21
C SER A 349 -13.62 30.19 -0.98
N THR A 350 -12.35 29.80 -0.90
CA THR A 350 -11.43 30.25 0.16
C THR A 350 -10.77 31.59 -0.15
N ALA A 351 -10.93 32.08 -1.40
CA ALA A 351 -10.34 33.32 -1.86
C ALA A 351 -11.20 34.54 -1.48
N SER A 352 -10.57 35.60 -1.01
CA SER A 352 -11.25 36.85 -0.61
C SER A 352 -11.73 37.70 -1.79
N HIS A 353 -11.32 37.38 -3.02
CA HIS A 353 -11.66 38.10 -4.23
C HIS A 353 -11.80 37.15 -5.43
N VAL A 354 -12.75 37.47 -6.31
CA VAL A 354 -13.04 36.74 -7.55
C VAL A 354 -13.20 37.77 -8.65
N GLU A 355 -12.47 37.62 -9.75
CA GLU A 355 -12.62 38.46 -10.94
C GLU A 355 -13.64 37.80 -11.88
N ILE A 356 -14.63 38.57 -12.35
CA ILE A 356 -15.75 38.06 -13.15
C ILE A 356 -15.74 38.70 -14.53
N LEU A 357 -15.67 37.87 -15.57
CA LEU A 357 -15.77 38.30 -16.96
C LEU A 357 -17.00 37.67 -17.60
N SER A 358 -17.81 38.47 -18.28
CA SER A 358 -18.99 37.99 -19.00
C SER A 358 -18.94 38.35 -20.48
N TYR A 359 -19.51 37.49 -21.32
CA TYR A 359 -19.70 37.76 -22.75
C TYR A 359 -20.79 36.89 -23.36
N CYS A 360 -21.41 37.37 -24.44
CA CYS A 360 -22.26 36.53 -25.27
C CYS A 360 -21.43 35.86 -26.37
N ASN A 361 -21.52 34.54 -26.48
CA ASN A 361 -20.93 33.84 -27.62
C ASN A 361 -21.86 33.99 -28.83
N LYS A 362 -21.45 34.72 -29.88
CA LYS A 362 -22.31 34.98 -31.04
C LYS A 362 -22.77 33.71 -31.76
N CYS A 363 -22.01 32.62 -31.70
CA CYS A 363 -22.38 31.36 -32.37
C CYS A 363 -23.53 30.63 -31.64
N SER A 364 -23.46 30.55 -30.31
CA SER A 364 -24.48 29.87 -29.49
C SER A 364 -25.57 30.80 -28.93
N GLY A 365 -25.32 32.12 -28.90
CA GLY A 365 -26.14 33.12 -28.23
C GLY A 365 -26.33 32.94 -26.73
N HIS A 366 -25.53 32.06 -26.11
CA HIS A 366 -25.53 31.87 -24.68
C HIS A 366 -24.57 32.85 -24.00
N LEU A 367 -24.95 33.28 -22.80
CA LEU A 367 -24.11 34.10 -21.93
C LEU A 367 -23.09 33.19 -21.25
N HIS A 368 -21.81 33.48 -21.46
CA HIS A 368 -20.72 32.86 -20.75
C HIS A 368 -20.25 33.77 -19.61
N ILE A 369 -19.98 33.16 -18.46
CA ILE A 369 -19.48 33.85 -17.27
C ILE A 369 -18.24 33.08 -16.79
N LEU A 370 -17.10 33.77 -16.74
CA LEU A 370 -15.83 33.24 -16.25
C LEU A 370 -15.59 33.79 -14.84
N PHE A 371 -15.46 32.90 -13.86
CA PHE A 371 -15.09 33.23 -12.49
C PHE A 371 -13.63 32.85 -12.28
N HIS A 372 -12.76 33.85 -12.12
CA HIS A 372 -11.36 33.64 -11.79
C HIS A 372 -11.18 33.73 -10.27
N HIS A 373 -10.98 32.57 -9.65
CA HIS A 373 -10.70 32.42 -8.23
C HIS A 373 -9.18 32.50 -7.99
N PHE A 374 -8.78 33.33 -7.04
CA PHE A 374 -7.35 33.57 -6.74
C PHE A 374 -6.69 32.43 -5.94
N ASP A 375 -7.35 31.28 -5.81
CA ASP A 375 -6.75 30.01 -5.40
C ASP A 375 -6.08 29.28 -6.60
N GLY A 376 -6.22 29.83 -7.80
CA GLY A 376 -5.67 29.37 -9.08
C GLY A 376 -6.60 28.39 -9.79
N LYS A 377 -7.85 28.83 -9.92
CA LYS A 377 -8.91 28.14 -10.65
C LYS A 377 -9.71 29.16 -11.44
N ILE A 378 -10.04 28.84 -12.69
CA ILE A 378 -11.02 29.59 -13.47
C ILE A 378 -12.19 28.66 -13.78
N GLU A 379 -13.41 29.07 -13.44
CA GLU A 379 -14.62 28.32 -13.78
C GLU A 379 -15.39 29.03 -14.89
N ALA A 380 -15.67 28.30 -15.96
CA ALA A 380 -16.48 28.77 -17.06
C ALA A 380 -17.88 28.20 -16.96
N PHE A 381 -18.86 29.10 -16.82
CA PHE A 381 -20.27 28.77 -16.84
C PHE A 381 -20.94 29.31 -18.09
N GLU A 382 -22.04 28.68 -18.46
CA GLU A 382 -22.88 29.07 -19.58
C GLU A 382 -24.34 29.10 -19.16
N SER A 383 -25.07 30.12 -19.62
CA SER A 383 -26.48 30.31 -19.31
C SER A 383 -27.24 30.84 -20.52
N ASN A 384 -28.47 30.35 -20.69
CA ASN A 384 -29.45 31.01 -21.53
C ASN A 384 -30.00 32.22 -20.74
N ILE A 385 -29.89 33.42 -21.30
CA ILE A 385 -30.21 34.66 -20.58
C ILE A 385 -31.68 34.75 -20.15
N ALA A 386 -32.61 34.15 -20.89
CA ALA A 386 -34.01 34.07 -20.48
C ALA A 386 -34.17 33.18 -19.23
N ASN A 387 -33.48 32.03 -19.19
CA ASN A 387 -33.48 31.16 -18.01
C ASN A 387 -32.72 31.77 -16.83
N LEU A 388 -31.74 32.64 -17.08
CA LEU A 388 -31.01 33.33 -16.02
C LEU A 388 -31.92 34.28 -15.25
N PHE A 389 -32.72 35.08 -15.97
CA PHE A 389 -33.59 36.12 -15.38
C PHE A 389 -35.02 35.68 -15.10
N ASP A 390 -35.42 34.49 -15.53
CA ASP A 390 -36.74 33.93 -15.20
C ASP A 390 -36.93 33.86 -13.67
N PRO A 391 -37.91 34.52 -13.06
CA PRO A 391 -38.12 34.47 -11.61
C PRO A 391 -38.75 33.16 -11.10
N THR A 392 -39.22 32.26 -11.99
CA THR A 392 -39.91 31.02 -11.60
C THR A 392 -38.95 29.95 -11.07
N PRO A 393 -39.33 29.09 -10.11
CA PRO A 393 -38.41 28.08 -9.56
C PRO A 393 -38.03 27.04 -10.63
N ARG A 394 -36.77 27.06 -11.08
CA ARG A 394 -36.23 26.22 -12.16
C ARG A 394 -34.78 25.81 -11.85
N SER A 395 -34.42 24.60 -12.27
CA SER A 395 -33.05 24.06 -12.21
C SER A 395 -32.34 24.18 -13.56
N GLY A 396 -31.00 24.27 -13.56
CA GLY A 396 -30.21 24.31 -14.79
C GLY A 396 -30.11 25.71 -15.39
N ARG A 397 -30.10 26.74 -14.53
CA ARG A 397 -29.96 28.15 -14.93
C ARG A 397 -28.53 28.49 -15.31
N LEU A 398 -27.58 27.85 -14.64
CA LEU A 398 -26.16 28.01 -14.85
C LEU A 398 -25.57 26.63 -15.09
N THR A 399 -25.00 26.42 -16.27
CA THR A 399 -24.37 25.14 -16.64
C THR A 399 -22.86 25.27 -16.54
N HIS A 400 -22.23 24.42 -15.74
CA HIS A 400 -20.77 24.35 -15.65
C HIS A 400 -20.21 23.74 -16.94
N ARG A 401 -19.31 24.47 -17.63
CA ARG A 401 -18.70 24.03 -18.88
C ARG A 401 -17.28 23.52 -18.70
N ALA A 402 -16.47 24.24 -17.93
CA ALA A 402 -15.07 23.89 -17.70
C ALA A 402 -14.55 24.44 -16.38
N THR A 403 -13.61 23.71 -15.78
CA THR A 403 -12.75 24.20 -14.70
C THR A 403 -11.32 24.17 -15.20
N TRP A 404 -10.68 25.33 -15.28
CA TRP A 404 -9.27 25.46 -15.63
C TRP A 404 -8.48 25.53 -14.33
N SER A 405 -7.69 24.49 -14.09
CA SER A 405 -6.77 24.39 -12.97
C SER A 405 -5.66 23.41 -13.36
N GLY A 406 -4.55 23.44 -12.65
CA GLY A 406 -3.40 22.62 -13.00
C GLY A 406 -2.25 22.80 -12.05
N HIS A 407 -1.09 22.33 -12.48
CA HIS A 407 0.13 22.41 -11.69
C HIS A 407 0.74 23.82 -11.71
N SER A 408 1.35 24.20 -10.59
CA SER A 408 2.06 25.48 -10.44
C SER A 408 3.51 25.46 -10.96
N GLY A 409 3.93 24.41 -11.68
CA GLY A 409 5.31 24.23 -12.13
C GLY A 409 5.44 23.21 -13.27
N ALA A 410 6.66 22.95 -13.72
CA ALA A 410 6.94 22.00 -14.79
C ALA A 410 6.64 20.56 -14.36
N ILE A 411 5.90 19.83 -15.19
CA ILE A 411 5.55 18.43 -14.96
C ILE A 411 6.79 17.57 -15.18
N LYS A 412 7.21 16.83 -14.15
CA LYS A 412 8.40 15.95 -14.20
C LYS A 412 8.08 14.55 -14.67
N LYS A 413 6.89 14.04 -14.31
CA LYS A 413 6.41 12.74 -14.78
C LYS A 413 4.92 12.74 -14.95
N ILE A 414 4.48 12.02 -15.97
CA ILE A 414 3.10 11.75 -16.31
C ILE A 414 2.97 10.25 -16.40
N VAL A 415 1.98 9.73 -15.72
CA VAL A 415 1.71 8.30 -15.61
C VAL A 415 0.26 8.09 -15.98
N ARG A 416 0.00 7.25 -16.97
CA ARG A 416 -1.38 6.82 -17.26
C ARG A 416 -1.74 5.66 -16.34
N ASN A 417 -2.98 5.61 -15.91
CA ASN A 417 -3.51 4.39 -15.33
C ASN A 417 -3.64 3.32 -16.44
N PHE A 418 -3.69 2.05 -16.05
CA PHE A 418 -3.76 0.92 -16.99
C PHE A 418 -4.93 1.02 -17.98
N SER A 419 -6.09 1.52 -17.55
CA SER A 419 -7.26 1.68 -18.42
C SER A 419 -7.14 2.82 -19.45
N GLY A 420 -6.11 3.66 -19.36
CA GLY A 420 -5.98 4.90 -20.14
C GLY A 420 -7.03 5.96 -19.80
N SER A 421 -7.89 5.73 -18.81
CA SER A 421 -8.98 6.63 -18.41
C SER A 421 -8.53 7.75 -17.46
N ALA A 422 -7.40 7.58 -16.78
CA ALA A 422 -6.86 8.58 -15.87
C ALA A 422 -5.35 8.74 -16.05
N ILE A 423 -4.87 9.93 -15.69
CA ILE A 423 -3.47 10.30 -15.75
C ILE A 423 -3.09 10.95 -14.43
N VAL A 424 -2.03 10.47 -13.81
CA VAL A 424 -1.39 11.07 -12.63
C VAL A 424 -0.17 11.85 -13.13
N SER A 425 -0.06 13.12 -12.76
CA SER A 425 1.09 13.96 -13.12
C SER A 425 1.59 14.71 -11.89
N ARG A 426 2.90 14.97 -11.82
CA ARG A 426 3.55 15.63 -10.66
C ARG A 426 4.54 16.70 -11.10
N THR A 427 4.72 17.72 -10.27
CA THR A 427 5.75 18.78 -10.39
C THR A 427 6.76 18.74 -9.24
N GLU A 428 7.84 19.50 -9.38
CA GLU A 428 9.02 19.52 -8.48
C GLU A 428 8.79 20.14 -7.09
N ARG A 429 7.55 20.48 -6.71
CA ARG A 429 7.34 21.23 -5.46
C ARG A 429 7.63 20.41 -4.20
N GLU A 430 8.66 20.84 -3.48
CA GLU A 430 8.85 20.62 -2.04
C GLU A 430 7.59 21.10 -1.30
N GLY A 431 6.84 20.19 -0.70
CA GLY A 431 5.60 20.55 0.00
C GLY A 431 4.61 19.40 0.24
N ALA A 432 4.81 18.23 -0.37
CA ALA A 432 4.01 17.03 -0.13
C ALA A 432 4.52 16.17 1.05
N GLY A 433 5.14 16.79 2.07
CA GLY A 433 5.69 16.08 3.23
C GLY A 433 6.82 15.11 2.86
N ASP A 434 6.76 13.88 3.40
CA ASP A 434 7.76 12.81 3.22
C ASP A 434 7.58 12.00 1.92
N LEU A 435 6.57 12.32 1.09
CA LEU A 435 6.22 11.57 -0.13
C LEU A 435 7.23 11.82 -1.26
N ALA A 436 8.06 10.82 -1.57
CA ALA A 436 9.06 10.90 -2.64
C ALA A 436 8.43 10.77 -4.04
N TYR A 437 7.54 9.78 -4.24
CA TYR A 437 6.96 9.51 -5.56
C TYR A 437 5.63 8.76 -5.52
N VAL A 438 4.82 8.90 -6.60
CA VAL A 438 3.66 8.06 -6.92
C VAL A 438 3.81 7.55 -8.36
N LEU A 439 3.73 6.23 -8.53
CA LEU A 439 3.98 5.48 -9.76
C LEU A 439 2.75 4.64 -10.11
N PRO A 440 2.56 4.24 -11.38
CA PRO A 440 1.50 3.27 -11.69
C PRO A 440 1.87 1.93 -11.08
N VAL A 441 0.86 1.11 -10.84
CA VAL A 441 1.09 -0.32 -10.66
C VAL A 441 1.10 -0.96 -12.05
N ASP A 442 2.19 -1.62 -12.39
CA ASP A 442 2.39 -2.16 -13.73
C ASP A 442 1.39 -3.28 -14.02
N PRO A 443 0.73 -3.25 -15.18
CA PRO A 443 -0.37 -4.14 -15.47
C PRO A 443 0.13 -5.53 -15.84
N ALA A 444 -0.02 -6.45 -14.91
CA ALA A 444 0.42 -7.82 -15.08
C ALA A 444 -0.53 -8.64 -16.00
N GLY A 445 -0.45 -8.40 -17.32
CA GLY A 445 -1.02 -9.23 -18.42
C GLY A 445 -2.54 -9.44 -18.50
N SER A 446 -3.31 -9.11 -17.46
CA SER A 446 -4.74 -9.45 -17.34
C SER A 446 -5.68 -8.32 -17.77
N LYS A 447 -6.78 -8.69 -18.44
CA LYS A 447 -7.86 -7.78 -18.84
C LYS A 447 -8.50 -7.09 -17.62
N PRO A 448 -8.83 -5.79 -17.70
CA PRO A 448 -9.35 -5.04 -16.57
C PRO A 448 -10.73 -5.54 -16.15
N ALA A 449 -10.87 -6.00 -14.91
CA ALA A 449 -12.16 -6.14 -14.24
C ALA A 449 -12.38 -4.88 -13.38
N THR A 450 -13.36 -4.05 -13.76
CA THR A 450 -13.79 -2.91 -12.94
C THR A 450 -14.84 -3.41 -11.94
N HIS A 451 -14.48 -3.46 -10.66
CA HIS A 451 -15.47 -3.67 -9.61
C HIS A 451 -16.15 -2.33 -9.31
N GLY A 452 -17.49 -2.32 -9.25
CA GLY A 452 -18.28 -1.10 -8.95
C GLY A 452 -18.12 -0.55 -7.53
N PHE A 453 -17.34 -1.22 -6.67
CA PHE A 453 -17.13 -0.86 -5.27
C PHE A 453 -15.64 -0.67 -4.95
N LEU A 454 -15.34 0.34 -4.13
CA LEU A 454 -14.02 0.57 -3.54
C LEU A 454 -13.79 -0.47 -2.43
N ASP A 455 -12.97 -1.46 -2.70
CA ASP A 455 -12.62 -2.54 -1.76
C ASP A 455 -11.12 -2.84 -1.81
N VAL A 456 -10.57 -3.41 -0.75
CA VAL A 456 -9.17 -3.84 -0.61
C VAL A 456 -8.78 -4.92 -1.64
N PHE A 457 -9.78 -5.60 -2.20
CA PHE A 457 -9.65 -6.57 -3.30
C PHE A 457 -9.66 -5.93 -4.68
N ALA A 458 -9.98 -4.63 -4.80
CA ALA A 458 -9.89 -3.92 -6.06
C ALA A 458 -8.42 -3.86 -6.52
N ARG A 459 -8.22 -3.86 -7.85
CA ARG A 459 -6.88 -3.76 -8.44
C ARG A 459 -6.25 -2.42 -8.06
N ASP A 460 -5.02 -2.48 -7.59
CA ASP A 460 -4.24 -1.29 -7.29
C ASP A 460 -3.87 -0.57 -8.59
N VAL A 461 -3.99 0.75 -8.59
CA VAL A 461 -3.75 1.62 -9.76
C VAL A 461 -2.51 2.48 -9.58
N ALA A 462 -2.06 2.69 -8.34
CA ALA A 462 -0.86 3.45 -8.04
C ALA A 462 -0.11 2.86 -6.84
N VAL A 463 1.21 2.99 -6.86
CA VAL A 463 2.10 2.73 -5.73
C VAL A 463 2.80 4.05 -5.37
N SER A 464 2.88 4.37 -4.10
CA SER A 464 3.61 5.53 -3.61
C SER A 464 4.71 5.13 -2.65
N TYR A 465 5.79 5.91 -2.60
CA TYR A 465 6.85 5.69 -1.62
C TYR A 465 7.36 7.00 -1.02
N THR A 466 7.87 6.91 0.22
CA THR A 466 8.45 8.03 0.96
C THR A 466 9.98 8.02 0.93
N HIS A 467 10.61 9.15 1.26
CA HIS A 467 12.07 9.24 1.41
C HIS A 467 12.59 8.32 2.52
N ASN A 468 11.76 8.07 3.55
CA ASN A 468 12.03 7.09 4.60
C ASN A 468 11.81 5.62 4.19
N GLY A 469 11.43 5.34 2.93
CA GLY A 469 11.26 3.97 2.43
C GLY A 469 9.93 3.29 2.79
N ARG A 470 8.90 4.07 3.16
CA ARG A 470 7.54 3.53 3.32
C ARG A 470 6.88 3.42 1.96
N VAL A 471 6.41 2.22 1.60
CA VAL A 471 5.70 1.94 0.34
C VAL A 471 4.23 1.70 0.61
N GLU A 472 3.36 2.23 -0.24
CA GLU A 472 1.91 2.14 -0.10
C GLU A 472 1.23 1.93 -1.46
N PHE A 473 0.27 1.00 -1.51
CA PHE A 473 -0.51 0.68 -2.71
C PHE A 473 -1.89 1.31 -2.61
N TRP A 474 -2.35 1.86 -3.72
CA TRP A 474 -3.58 2.64 -3.80
C TRP A 474 -4.49 2.12 -4.91
N THR A 475 -5.77 2.04 -4.61
CA THR A 475 -6.84 1.90 -5.60
C THR A 475 -7.64 3.21 -5.70
N ALA A 476 -8.25 3.47 -6.85
CA ALA A 476 -9.00 4.71 -7.10
C ALA A 476 -10.34 4.43 -7.78
N ARG A 477 -11.36 5.22 -7.41
CA ARG A 477 -12.67 5.25 -8.06
C ARG A 477 -12.98 6.64 -8.57
N ILE A 478 -13.49 6.73 -9.79
CA ILE A 478 -13.98 7.98 -10.37
C ILE A 478 -15.49 8.04 -10.14
N ASP A 479 -15.95 8.97 -9.30
CA ASP A 479 -17.37 9.27 -9.13
C ASP A 479 -17.79 10.30 -10.19
N GLY A 480 -18.40 9.81 -11.27
CA GLY A 480 -18.87 10.65 -12.37
C GLY A 480 -20.05 11.56 -12.02
N ALA A 481 -20.81 11.27 -10.96
CA ALA A 481 -21.92 12.12 -10.53
C ALA A 481 -21.42 13.35 -9.74
N ARG A 482 -20.31 13.20 -9.01
CA ARG A 482 -19.70 14.28 -8.20
C ARG A 482 -18.45 14.88 -8.85
N ASN A 483 -18.04 14.41 -10.03
CA ASN A 483 -16.78 14.79 -10.69
C ASN A 483 -15.56 14.71 -9.73
N ARG A 484 -15.49 13.65 -8.92
CA ARG A 484 -14.44 13.49 -7.90
C ARG A 484 -13.76 12.12 -8.02
N VAL A 485 -12.47 12.07 -7.70
CA VAL A 485 -11.72 10.82 -7.53
C VAL A 485 -11.60 10.49 -6.04
N GLU A 486 -11.95 9.26 -5.68
CA GLU A 486 -11.79 8.69 -4.34
C GLU A 486 -10.63 7.70 -4.35
N TRP A 487 -9.78 7.74 -3.32
CA TRP A 487 -8.60 6.90 -3.18
C TRP A 487 -8.70 6.03 -1.92
N LEU A 488 -8.21 4.80 -1.98
CA LEU A 488 -8.11 3.88 -0.84
C LEU A 488 -6.73 3.22 -0.83
N SER A 489 -6.06 3.30 0.31
CA SER A 489 -4.83 2.53 0.58
C SER A 489 -5.20 1.08 0.85
N THR A 490 -4.61 0.16 0.11
CA THR A 490 -4.92 -1.27 0.18
C THR A 490 -3.85 -2.09 0.89
N ALA A 491 -2.60 -1.63 0.89
CA ALA A 491 -1.47 -2.23 1.62
C ALA A 491 -0.37 -1.20 1.84
N SER A 492 0.32 -1.27 2.98
CA SER A 492 1.45 -0.38 3.27
C SER A 492 2.51 -1.08 4.12
N MET A 493 3.79 -0.74 3.89
CA MET A 493 4.91 -1.30 4.64
C MET A 493 6.08 -0.33 4.72
N GLU A 494 6.80 -0.36 5.85
CA GLU A 494 8.13 0.25 6.00
C GLU A 494 9.23 -0.76 5.64
N THR A 495 9.94 -0.47 4.54
CA THR A 495 11.00 -1.34 4.01
C THR A 495 12.33 -1.10 4.72
N GLY A 496 12.58 0.12 5.20
CA GLY A 496 13.85 0.52 5.79
C GLY A 496 14.92 0.94 4.77
N VAL A 497 14.60 0.92 3.47
CA VAL A 497 15.46 1.48 2.41
C VAL A 497 15.27 2.99 2.35
N THR A 498 16.23 3.75 2.86
CA THR A 498 16.20 5.22 2.81
C THR A 498 16.60 5.75 1.44
N GLU A 499 15.95 6.82 0.99
CA GLU A 499 16.19 7.49 -0.31
C GLU A 499 16.22 6.51 -1.50
N PRO A 500 15.16 5.72 -1.72
CA PRO A 500 15.14 4.77 -2.83
C PRO A 500 15.16 5.50 -4.18
N ALA A 501 16.14 5.16 -5.02
CA ALA A 501 16.33 5.80 -6.33
C ALA A 501 15.25 5.42 -7.34
N LEU A 502 14.78 4.17 -7.29
CA LEU A 502 13.72 3.61 -8.12
C LEU A 502 12.84 2.70 -7.28
N VAL A 503 11.54 2.70 -7.58
CA VAL A 503 10.57 1.76 -7.02
C VAL A 503 9.68 1.27 -8.15
N GLY A 504 9.38 -0.03 -8.19
CA GLY A 504 8.40 -0.61 -9.10
C GLY A 504 7.39 -1.43 -8.32
N GLY A 505 6.10 -1.37 -8.69
CA GLY A 505 5.03 -2.07 -7.98
C GLY A 505 4.23 -2.99 -8.90
N SER A 506 4.03 -4.24 -8.47
CA SER A 506 3.21 -5.22 -9.20
C SER A 506 1.76 -5.25 -8.73
N THR A 507 0.85 -5.72 -9.58
CA THR A 507 -0.58 -5.94 -9.21
C THR A 507 -0.76 -6.92 -8.05
N MET A 508 0.23 -7.77 -7.80
CA MET A 508 0.21 -8.72 -6.69
C MET A 508 0.65 -8.10 -5.36
N LYS A 509 0.89 -6.78 -5.33
CA LYS A 509 1.38 -6.00 -4.17
C LYS A 509 2.81 -6.39 -3.77
N LYS A 510 3.62 -6.73 -4.78
CA LYS A 510 5.08 -6.83 -4.64
C LYS A 510 5.69 -5.50 -5.01
N ALA A 511 6.72 -5.06 -4.28
CA ALA A 511 7.45 -3.85 -4.59
C ALA A 511 8.94 -4.15 -4.73
N ALA A 512 9.55 -3.69 -5.82
CA ALA A 512 11.00 -3.68 -6.00
C ALA A 512 11.51 -2.28 -5.66
N LEU A 513 12.54 -2.20 -4.84
CA LEU A 513 13.20 -0.95 -4.45
C LEU A 513 14.68 -1.03 -4.78
N VAL A 514 15.19 0.05 -5.35
CA VAL A 514 16.60 0.26 -5.64
C VAL A 514 17.17 1.25 -4.64
N ASN A 515 18.33 0.94 -4.06
CA ASN A 515 19.02 1.83 -3.15
C ASN A 515 19.46 3.14 -3.82
N GLU A 516 19.84 4.14 -3.02
CA GLU A 516 20.29 5.46 -3.50
C GLU A 516 21.43 5.37 -4.53
N THR A 517 22.38 4.45 -4.32
CA THR A 517 23.54 4.25 -5.20
C THR A 517 23.24 3.48 -6.49
N ARG A 518 22.00 3.00 -6.67
CA ARG A 518 21.58 2.15 -7.79
C ARG A 518 22.39 0.86 -7.96
N SER A 519 22.96 0.35 -6.88
CA SER A 519 23.75 -0.89 -6.88
C SER A 519 22.95 -2.10 -6.41
N ALA A 520 22.00 -1.92 -5.49
CA ALA A 520 21.26 -3.02 -4.89
C ALA A 520 19.77 -2.97 -5.21
N VAL A 521 19.19 -4.14 -5.50
CA VAL A 521 17.75 -4.33 -5.70
C VAL A 521 17.21 -5.19 -4.56
N THR A 522 16.12 -4.73 -3.96
CA THR A 522 15.36 -5.49 -2.96
C THR A 522 13.92 -5.70 -3.43
N ILE A 523 13.38 -6.91 -3.25
CA ILE A 523 11.99 -7.23 -3.58
C ILE A 523 11.23 -7.57 -2.30
N TRP A 524 10.10 -6.91 -2.12
CA TRP A 524 9.29 -6.97 -0.91
C TRP A 524 7.88 -7.46 -1.21
N ASP A 525 7.38 -8.31 -0.33
CA ASP A 525 5.95 -8.58 -0.22
C ASP A 525 5.32 -7.59 0.76
N ILE A 526 4.58 -6.61 0.24
CA ILE A 526 3.97 -5.55 1.05
C ILE A 526 2.78 -6.07 1.86
N ARG A 527 2.09 -7.12 1.39
CA ARG A 527 1.00 -7.75 2.17
C ARG A 527 1.54 -8.60 3.31
N GLY A 528 2.60 -9.35 3.06
CA GLY A 528 3.26 -10.20 4.06
C GLY A 528 4.22 -9.45 4.97
N ALA A 529 4.50 -8.18 4.67
CA ALA A 529 5.49 -7.33 5.31
C ALA A 529 6.92 -7.94 5.34
N ARG A 530 7.38 -8.50 4.21
CA ARG A 530 8.61 -9.32 4.13
C ARG A 530 9.55 -8.96 3.00
N LEU A 531 10.83 -9.21 3.25
CA LEU A 531 11.87 -9.21 2.23
C LEU A 531 11.93 -10.59 1.59
N GLU A 532 11.70 -10.68 0.28
CA GLU A 532 11.81 -11.93 -0.48
C GLU A 532 13.16 -12.04 -1.20
N TYR A 533 13.74 -10.92 -1.62
CA TYR A 533 14.96 -10.91 -2.40
C TYR A 533 15.81 -9.70 -2.09
N GLU A 534 17.11 -9.91 -2.01
CA GLU A 534 18.13 -8.87 -1.90
C GLU A 534 19.32 -9.31 -2.73
N GLN A 535 19.70 -8.49 -3.71
CA GLN A 535 20.92 -8.68 -4.46
C GLN A 535 21.62 -7.33 -4.62
N ASP A 536 22.88 -7.30 -4.21
CA ASP A 536 23.79 -6.21 -4.50
C ASP A 536 24.54 -6.52 -5.81
N PHE A 537 24.44 -5.62 -6.77
CA PHE A 537 25.18 -5.66 -8.02
C PHE A 537 26.41 -4.77 -7.85
N GLU A 538 27.60 -5.27 -8.21
CA GLU A 538 28.85 -4.50 -8.14
C GLU A 538 28.69 -3.10 -8.75
N SER A 539 29.44 -2.11 -8.24
CA SER A 539 29.32 -0.67 -8.54
C SER A 539 29.30 -0.26 -10.02
N HIS A 540 29.66 -1.16 -10.94
CA HIS A 540 29.68 -0.92 -12.38
C HIS A 540 28.32 -1.19 -13.06
N ASN A 541 27.38 -1.84 -12.37
CA ASN A 541 26.07 -2.23 -12.88
C ASN A 541 24.97 -1.36 -12.26
N THR A 542 24.87 -0.10 -12.72
CA THR A 542 23.84 0.82 -12.23
C THR A 542 22.45 0.42 -12.74
N VAL A 543 21.51 0.21 -11.83
CA VAL A 543 20.12 -0.08 -12.19
C VAL A 543 19.47 1.19 -12.75
N GLN A 544 18.92 1.08 -13.96
CA GLN A 544 18.32 2.20 -14.68
C GLN A 544 16.79 2.09 -14.74
N ASP A 545 16.27 0.87 -14.80
CA ASP A 545 14.85 0.62 -15.03
C ASP A 545 14.34 -0.64 -14.28
N LEU A 546 13.06 -0.64 -13.94
CA LEU A 546 12.32 -1.73 -13.32
C LEU A 546 10.93 -1.82 -13.96
N ASP A 547 10.61 -2.97 -14.55
CA ASP A 547 9.28 -3.19 -15.12
C ASP A 547 8.72 -4.59 -14.76
N TRP A 548 7.44 -4.64 -14.39
CA TRP A 548 6.78 -5.85 -13.93
C TRP A 548 5.83 -6.43 -14.97
N THR A 549 5.77 -7.76 -15.03
CA THR A 549 4.70 -8.48 -15.70
C THR A 549 4.26 -9.69 -14.85
N SER A 550 3.19 -10.37 -15.27
CA SER A 550 2.84 -11.66 -14.71
C SER A 550 2.39 -12.63 -15.78
N THR A 551 2.51 -13.91 -15.46
CA THR A 551 1.82 -14.96 -16.21
C THR A 551 0.29 -14.80 -16.09
N PRO A 552 -0.49 -15.45 -16.98
CA PRO A 552 -1.95 -15.52 -16.84
C PRO A 552 -2.41 -16.06 -15.48
N ASP A 553 -1.60 -16.90 -14.85
CA ASP A 553 -1.83 -17.48 -13.51
C ASP A 553 -1.36 -16.55 -12.37
N SER A 554 -1.12 -15.27 -12.65
CA SER A 554 -0.73 -14.23 -11.68
C SER A 554 0.64 -14.42 -11.00
N GLN A 555 1.57 -15.13 -11.65
CA GLN A 555 2.94 -15.30 -11.15
C GLN A 555 3.82 -14.13 -11.62
N SER A 556 4.52 -13.48 -10.69
CA SER A 556 5.23 -12.23 -10.97
C SER A 556 6.59 -12.45 -11.64
N ILE A 557 6.89 -11.60 -12.63
CA ILE A 557 8.19 -11.52 -13.32
C ILE A 557 8.64 -10.05 -13.27
N LEU A 558 9.90 -9.83 -12.92
CA LEU A 558 10.52 -8.50 -12.86
C LEU A 558 11.64 -8.41 -13.89
N ALA A 559 11.59 -7.40 -14.74
CA ALA A 559 12.70 -6.99 -15.59
C ALA A 559 13.54 -5.94 -14.86
N VAL A 560 14.83 -6.24 -14.66
CA VAL A 560 15.80 -5.29 -14.09
C VAL A 560 16.71 -4.80 -15.19
N GLY A 561 16.59 -3.52 -15.54
CA GLY A 561 17.35 -2.87 -16.61
C GLY A 561 18.67 -2.28 -16.12
N PHE A 562 19.76 -2.67 -16.76
CA PHE A 562 21.11 -2.11 -16.63
C PHE A 562 21.48 -1.35 -17.92
N PRO A 563 22.59 -0.61 -17.98
CA PRO A 563 22.92 0.20 -19.16
C PRO A 563 22.97 -0.60 -20.47
N TYR A 564 23.37 -1.87 -20.44
CA TYR A 564 23.55 -2.68 -21.66
C TYR A 564 22.91 -4.06 -21.62
N ARG A 565 22.17 -4.37 -20.55
CA ARG A 565 21.52 -5.67 -20.36
C ARG A 565 20.26 -5.56 -19.53
N VAL A 566 19.36 -6.51 -19.69
CA VAL A 566 18.17 -6.69 -18.86
C VAL A 566 18.19 -8.09 -18.28
N VAL A 567 18.01 -8.19 -16.96
CA VAL A 567 17.90 -9.48 -16.25
C VAL A 567 16.44 -9.70 -15.88
N LEU A 568 15.88 -10.83 -16.33
CA LEU A 568 14.52 -11.24 -15.98
C LEU A 568 14.58 -12.11 -14.73
N LEU A 569 13.99 -11.61 -13.65
CA LEU A 569 13.82 -12.33 -12.40
C LEU A 569 12.41 -12.91 -12.35
N SER A 570 12.31 -14.19 -11.98
CA SER A 570 11.03 -14.83 -11.72
C SER A 570 10.88 -15.14 -10.26
N GLN A 571 9.65 -15.05 -9.79
CA GLN A 571 9.27 -15.54 -8.48
C GLN A 571 9.34 -17.07 -8.46
N MET A 572 10.04 -17.64 -7.48
CA MET A 572 10.17 -19.09 -7.31
C MET A 572 9.19 -19.62 -6.28
N ARG A 573 8.82 -20.90 -6.42
CA ARG A 573 8.10 -21.67 -5.42
C ARG A 573 8.91 -21.74 -4.13
N PHE A 574 8.22 -21.68 -3.01
CA PHE A 574 8.81 -21.90 -1.70
C PHE A 574 9.13 -23.39 -1.50
N ASP A 575 10.40 -23.74 -1.64
CA ASP A 575 10.90 -25.09 -1.34
C ASP A 575 11.23 -25.20 0.16
N TYR A 576 10.35 -25.91 0.88
CA TYR A 576 10.47 -26.13 2.32
C TYR A 576 11.47 -27.24 2.66
N LEU A 577 11.79 -28.12 1.72
CA LEU A 577 12.73 -29.22 1.92
C LEU A 577 14.19 -28.78 1.73
N ASN A 578 14.44 -27.86 0.80
CA ASN A 578 15.81 -27.47 0.40
C ASN A 578 16.14 -25.99 0.64
N LYS A 579 15.19 -25.17 1.10
CA LYS A 579 15.37 -23.73 1.37
C LYS A 579 15.95 -22.98 0.16
N GLY A 580 15.29 -23.12 -1.00
CA GLY A 580 15.66 -22.42 -2.23
C GLY A 580 15.46 -20.89 -2.15
N PRO A 581 16.04 -20.13 -3.09
CA PRO A 581 15.81 -18.68 -3.17
C PRO A 581 14.36 -18.38 -3.55
N ALA A 582 13.77 -17.30 -3.02
CA ALA A 582 12.40 -16.92 -3.36
C ALA A 582 12.27 -16.29 -4.76
N TRP A 583 13.38 -15.84 -5.35
CA TRP A 583 13.48 -15.22 -6.67
C TRP A 583 14.77 -15.68 -7.35
N ALA A 584 14.72 -15.95 -8.64
CA ALA A 584 15.89 -16.36 -9.41
C ALA A 584 15.91 -15.73 -10.81
N PRO A 585 17.10 -15.44 -11.37
CA PRO A 585 17.24 -14.99 -12.75
C PRO A 585 16.92 -16.14 -13.70
N ILE A 586 15.96 -15.91 -14.60
CA ILE A 586 15.52 -16.90 -15.58
C ILE A 586 16.06 -16.66 -16.98
N ARG A 587 16.38 -15.40 -17.31
CA ARG A 587 16.90 -15.01 -18.63
C ARG A 587 17.70 -13.72 -18.50
N GLU A 588 18.79 -13.63 -19.25
CA GLU A 588 19.56 -12.40 -19.42
C GLU A 588 19.58 -12.01 -20.89
N ILE A 589 19.29 -10.73 -21.15
CA ILE A 589 19.22 -10.14 -22.49
C ILE A 589 20.29 -9.05 -22.56
N SER A 590 21.25 -9.18 -23.46
CA SER A 590 22.28 -8.16 -23.70
C SER A 590 22.01 -7.43 -25.02
N ILE A 591 22.04 -6.09 -24.99
CA ILE A 591 21.94 -5.25 -26.21
C ILE A 591 23.29 -4.69 -26.66
N ARG A 592 24.35 -4.97 -25.89
CA ARG A 592 25.70 -4.42 -26.14
C ARG A 592 26.26 -4.77 -27.51
N GLU A 593 25.79 -5.87 -28.09
CA GLU A 593 26.20 -6.35 -29.41
C GLU A 593 25.58 -5.52 -30.55
N PHE A 594 24.46 -4.83 -30.29
CA PHE A 594 23.70 -4.11 -31.31
C PHE A 594 23.85 -2.60 -31.24
N THR A 595 24.05 -2.04 -30.03
CA THR A 595 24.15 -0.59 -29.85
C THR A 595 25.09 -0.21 -28.70
N PRO A 596 25.87 0.89 -28.85
CA PRO A 596 26.65 1.46 -27.76
C PRO A 596 25.81 2.38 -26.84
N HIS A 597 24.57 2.70 -27.22
CA HIS A 597 23.69 3.54 -26.42
C HIS A 597 23.15 2.77 -25.22
N PRO A 598 23.10 3.38 -24.02
CA PRO A 598 22.52 2.73 -22.86
C PRO A 598 21.00 2.58 -23.00
N ILE A 599 20.45 1.60 -22.30
CA ILE A 599 19.01 1.42 -22.17
C ILE A 599 18.42 2.66 -21.52
N GLY A 600 17.42 3.27 -22.17
CA GLY A 600 16.67 4.38 -21.60
C GLY A 600 15.50 3.88 -20.77
N ASP A 601 14.75 2.91 -21.29
CA ASP A 601 13.52 2.38 -20.70
C ASP A 601 13.20 1.00 -21.28
N SER A 602 12.46 0.17 -20.53
CA SER A 602 11.91 -1.10 -21.01
C SER A 602 10.43 -1.24 -20.65
N THR A 603 9.67 -1.93 -21.50
CA THR A 603 8.25 -2.13 -21.24
C THR A 603 7.74 -3.48 -21.74
N TRP A 604 6.92 -4.15 -20.93
CA TRP A 604 6.21 -5.36 -21.30
C TRP A 604 4.96 -5.09 -22.13
N LEU A 605 4.76 -5.90 -23.17
CA LEU A 605 3.53 -5.96 -23.94
C LEU A 605 2.55 -6.98 -23.32
N SER A 606 1.27 -6.85 -23.67
CA SER A 606 0.19 -7.71 -23.14
C SER A 606 0.30 -9.19 -23.50
N ASP A 607 1.06 -9.50 -24.55
CA ASP A 607 1.35 -10.86 -25.02
C ASP A 607 2.57 -11.50 -24.32
N GLY A 608 3.27 -10.75 -23.47
CA GLY A 608 4.48 -11.20 -22.77
C GLY A 608 5.78 -10.89 -23.51
N ASN A 609 5.75 -10.14 -24.60
CA ASN A 609 6.95 -9.65 -25.29
C ASN A 609 7.55 -8.44 -24.55
N LEU A 610 8.87 -8.29 -24.62
CA LEU A 610 9.59 -7.18 -23.98
C LEU A 610 10.14 -6.22 -25.03
N ILE A 611 9.84 -4.93 -24.88
CA ILE A 611 10.44 -3.85 -25.69
C ILE A 611 11.51 -3.15 -24.86
N ILE A 612 12.67 -2.92 -25.47
CA ILE A 612 13.78 -2.16 -24.87
C ILE A 612 14.10 -0.96 -25.77
N GLY A 613 14.05 0.25 -25.22
CA GLY A 613 14.45 1.47 -25.92
C GLY A 613 15.88 1.87 -25.58
N ALA A 614 16.73 2.06 -26.60
CA ALA A 614 18.09 2.54 -26.43
C ALA A 614 18.47 3.54 -27.52
N GLY A 615 18.78 4.78 -27.13
CA GLY A 615 19.07 5.87 -28.06
C GLY A 615 17.88 6.16 -29.00
N ASN A 616 18.07 5.93 -30.30
CA ASN A 616 17.04 6.09 -31.34
C ASN A 616 16.46 4.75 -31.84
N GLN A 617 16.72 3.63 -31.14
CA GLN A 617 16.34 2.28 -31.54
C GLN A 617 15.39 1.64 -30.52
N LEU A 618 14.51 0.76 -31.01
CA LEU A 618 13.64 -0.09 -30.20
C LEU A 618 13.96 -1.56 -30.51
N PHE A 619 14.27 -2.34 -29.48
CA PHE A 619 14.50 -3.79 -29.58
C PHE A 619 13.27 -4.53 -29.09
N LEU A 620 12.80 -5.50 -29.85
CA LEU A 620 11.68 -6.37 -29.48
C LEU A 620 12.22 -7.78 -29.19
N TYR A 621 11.97 -8.28 -27.99
CA TYR A 621 12.32 -9.63 -27.57
C TYR A 621 11.07 -10.48 -27.38
N ASP A 622 11.03 -11.59 -28.10
CA ASP A 622 9.96 -12.58 -28.04
C ASP A 622 9.96 -13.33 -26.70
N ARG A 623 8.76 -13.77 -26.31
CA ARG A 623 8.49 -14.68 -25.19
C ARG A 623 9.15 -16.04 -25.38
N GLU A 624 9.24 -16.52 -26.62
CA GLU A 624 9.96 -17.76 -26.96
C GLU A 624 11.48 -17.54 -27.03
N PHE A 625 12.27 -18.41 -26.40
CA PHE A 625 13.74 -18.33 -26.48
C PHE A 625 14.44 -19.70 -26.58
N GLY A 626 15.66 -19.69 -27.14
CA GLY A 626 16.50 -20.88 -27.33
C GLY A 626 17.48 -21.12 -26.17
N GLU A 627 18.11 -22.31 -26.18
CA GLU A 627 18.95 -22.86 -25.09
C GLU A 627 20.19 -22.02 -24.69
N THR A 628 20.60 -21.01 -25.47
CA THR A 628 21.86 -20.27 -25.26
C THR A 628 21.84 -19.24 -24.13
N SER A 629 20.67 -18.87 -23.57
CA SER A 629 20.58 -17.96 -22.40
C SER A 629 20.41 -18.78 -21.12
N ALA A 630 21.50 -19.40 -20.66
CA ALA A 630 21.47 -20.31 -19.51
C ALA A 630 21.86 -19.64 -18.20
N LEU A 631 20.86 -19.21 -17.41
CA LEU A 631 21.04 -18.84 -16.01
C LEU A 631 20.25 -19.71 -15.01
N VAL A 632 19.51 -20.73 -15.48
CA VAL A 632 18.83 -21.67 -14.58
C VAL A 632 19.37 -23.09 -14.77
N THR A 633 20.35 -23.45 -13.94
CA THR A 633 20.92 -24.80 -13.88
C THR A 633 19.91 -25.84 -13.37
N SER A 634 18.81 -25.44 -12.70
CA SER A 634 17.80 -26.34 -12.13
C SER A 634 16.71 -26.82 -13.11
N VAL A 635 16.47 -26.13 -14.23
CA VAL A 635 15.43 -26.52 -15.22
C VAL A 635 15.97 -27.56 -16.24
N ARG A 636 17.28 -27.83 -16.24
CA ARG A 636 17.96 -28.69 -17.23
C ARG A 636 17.63 -30.19 -17.13
N ALA A 637 16.79 -30.64 -16.19
CA ALA A 637 16.60 -32.06 -15.90
C ALA A 637 15.35 -32.70 -16.54
N ALA A 638 14.43 -31.95 -17.14
CA ALA A 638 13.21 -32.54 -17.70
C ALA A 638 12.90 -32.06 -19.12
N HIS A 639 13.26 -32.92 -20.08
CA HIS A 639 12.67 -33.15 -21.40
C HIS A 639 13.48 -32.83 -22.66
N HIS A 640 13.31 -33.76 -23.60
CA HIS A 640 13.79 -33.86 -24.97
C HIS A 640 13.75 -32.55 -25.75
N LYS A 641 14.86 -32.24 -26.44
CA LYS A 641 15.02 -31.54 -27.75
C LYS A 641 13.81 -30.73 -28.29
N SER A 642 13.20 -29.85 -27.52
CA SER A 642 12.41 -28.74 -28.09
C SER A 642 13.35 -27.57 -28.31
N LYS A 643 13.47 -27.12 -29.56
CA LYS A 643 14.40 -26.04 -29.96
C LYS A 643 14.05 -24.67 -29.35
N LYS A 644 12.88 -24.52 -28.72
CA LYS A 644 12.39 -23.27 -28.13
C LYS A 644 11.60 -23.55 -26.84
N GLN A 645 11.80 -22.72 -25.83
CA GLN A 645 11.07 -22.71 -24.56
C GLN A 645 10.25 -21.43 -24.45
N ASP A 646 9.05 -21.53 -23.86
CA ASP A 646 8.17 -20.39 -23.60
C ASP A 646 8.41 -19.83 -22.19
N LEU A 647 8.54 -18.50 -22.07
CA LEU A 647 8.78 -17.83 -20.79
C LEU A 647 7.71 -18.16 -19.73
N PHE A 648 6.44 -18.18 -20.11
CA PHE A 648 5.36 -18.39 -19.14
C PHE A 648 5.30 -19.85 -18.69
N GLU A 649 5.57 -20.81 -19.58
CA GLU A 649 5.67 -22.22 -19.19
C GLU A 649 6.83 -22.47 -18.22
N VAL A 650 7.97 -21.82 -18.43
CA VAL A 650 9.12 -21.90 -17.51
C VAL A 650 8.74 -21.34 -16.13
N VAL A 651 8.10 -20.18 -16.08
CA VAL A 651 7.65 -19.54 -14.83
C VAL A 651 6.57 -20.40 -14.14
N GLN A 652 5.64 -20.97 -14.90
CA GLN A 652 4.59 -21.86 -14.38
C GLN A 652 5.19 -23.12 -13.75
N LYS A 653 6.24 -23.72 -14.34
CA LYS A 653 6.95 -24.85 -13.72
C LYS A 653 7.65 -24.47 -12.43
N LEU A 654 8.22 -23.27 -12.37
CA LEU A 654 8.99 -22.78 -11.22
C LEU A 654 8.14 -22.27 -10.06
N ASN A 655 6.91 -21.82 -10.29
CA ASN A 655 6.03 -21.20 -9.27
C ASN A 655 4.59 -21.75 -9.24
N GLY A 656 4.25 -22.70 -10.11
CA GLY A 656 2.89 -23.27 -10.21
C GLY A 656 2.61 -24.38 -9.22
N PRO A 657 1.39 -24.97 -9.28
CA PRO A 657 0.97 -26.06 -8.41
C PRO A 657 1.86 -27.30 -8.60
N LEU A 658 2.06 -28.04 -7.51
CA LEU A 658 2.81 -29.28 -7.50
C LEU A 658 1.91 -30.48 -7.79
N PRO A 659 2.43 -31.54 -8.43
CA PRO A 659 1.72 -32.81 -8.50
C PRO A 659 1.52 -33.39 -7.09
N VAL A 660 0.44 -34.14 -6.88
CA VAL A 660 0.06 -34.66 -5.56
C VAL A 660 1.08 -35.65 -4.99
N PHE A 661 1.85 -36.30 -5.85
CA PHE A 661 2.95 -37.19 -5.45
C PHE A 661 4.29 -36.47 -5.23
N HIS A 662 4.35 -35.15 -5.38
CA HIS A 662 5.58 -34.39 -5.13
C HIS A 662 6.01 -34.53 -3.66
N PRO A 663 7.30 -34.72 -3.34
CA PRO A 663 7.78 -34.91 -1.96
C PRO A 663 7.37 -33.77 -1.02
N GLN A 664 7.42 -32.53 -1.49
CA GLN A 664 6.93 -31.35 -0.77
C GLN A 664 5.44 -31.47 -0.38
N PHE A 665 4.57 -31.85 -1.32
CA PHE A 665 3.13 -31.95 -1.08
C PHE A 665 2.83 -33.06 -0.06
N LEU A 666 3.45 -34.23 -0.23
CA LEU A 666 3.32 -35.35 0.71
C LEU A 666 3.80 -34.96 2.12
N SER A 667 4.95 -34.29 2.22
CA SER A 667 5.49 -33.77 3.49
C SER A 667 4.50 -32.82 4.20
N GLN A 668 3.90 -31.89 3.46
CA GLN A 668 2.91 -30.97 4.02
C GLN A 668 1.61 -31.67 4.41
N CYS A 669 1.16 -32.70 3.67
CA CYS A 669 0.02 -33.54 4.05
C CYS A 669 0.28 -34.28 5.37
N ILE A 670 1.49 -34.83 5.56
CA ILE A 670 1.90 -35.48 6.82
C ILE A 670 1.89 -34.48 7.98
N LEU A 671 2.46 -33.27 7.77
CA LEU A 671 2.44 -32.21 8.78
C LEU A 671 1.01 -31.78 9.14
N ALA A 672 0.13 -31.65 8.15
CA ALA A 672 -1.29 -31.35 8.34
C ALA A 672 -2.09 -32.48 9.02
N GLY A 673 -1.49 -33.66 9.24
CA GLY A 673 -2.16 -34.81 9.85
C GLY A 673 -2.96 -35.67 8.87
N LYS A 674 -2.93 -35.37 7.57
CA LYS A 674 -3.72 -36.04 6.51
C LYS A 674 -3.09 -37.34 6.02
N HIS A 675 -2.80 -38.24 6.96
CA HIS A 675 -2.17 -39.53 6.66
C HIS A 675 -3.04 -40.41 5.74
N GLY A 676 -4.37 -40.31 5.85
CA GLY A 676 -5.29 -41.03 4.96
C GLY A 676 -5.15 -40.62 3.48
N VAL A 677 -5.00 -39.32 3.22
CA VAL A 677 -4.78 -38.78 1.87
C VAL A 677 -3.43 -39.23 1.32
N VAL A 678 -2.37 -39.18 2.14
CA VAL A 678 -1.03 -39.66 1.74
C VAL A 678 -1.08 -41.13 1.31
N LYS A 679 -1.75 -41.99 2.08
CA LYS A 679 -1.90 -43.41 1.71
C LYS A 679 -2.58 -43.58 0.36
N ARG A 680 -3.68 -42.87 0.11
CA ARG A 680 -4.38 -42.93 -1.18
C ARG A 680 -3.50 -42.48 -2.34
N ILE A 681 -2.75 -41.39 -2.17
CA ILE A 681 -1.80 -40.93 -3.18
C ILE A 681 -0.75 -42.01 -3.46
N LEU A 682 -0.20 -42.66 -2.43
CA LEU A 682 0.81 -43.71 -2.61
C LEU A 682 0.25 -44.98 -3.25
N LEU A 683 -1.01 -45.35 -2.95
CA LEU A 683 -1.70 -46.45 -3.61
C LEU A 683 -1.98 -46.15 -5.09
N ALA A 684 -2.48 -44.94 -5.38
CA ALA A 684 -2.69 -44.48 -6.74
C ALA A 684 -1.37 -44.42 -7.52
N LEU A 685 -0.30 -43.92 -6.90
CA LEU A 685 1.04 -43.87 -7.49
C LEU A 685 1.56 -45.28 -7.80
N ASN A 686 1.39 -46.23 -6.88
CA ASN A 686 1.77 -47.62 -7.12
C ASN A 686 0.99 -48.21 -8.31
N HIS A 687 -0.32 -47.95 -8.39
CA HIS A 687 -1.13 -48.39 -9.51
C HIS A 687 -0.64 -47.79 -10.84
N THR A 688 -0.42 -46.47 -10.89
CA THR A 688 0.12 -45.80 -12.10
C THR A 688 1.49 -46.36 -12.49
N LEU A 689 2.39 -46.61 -11.52
CA LEU A 689 3.71 -47.21 -11.78
C LEU A 689 3.64 -48.69 -12.18
N LYS A 690 2.63 -49.45 -11.72
CA LYS A 690 2.42 -50.86 -12.14
C LYS A 690 2.12 -50.97 -13.65
N TYR A 691 1.40 -49.99 -14.20
CA TYR A 691 0.92 -50.00 -15.60
C TYR A 691 1.63 -48.97 -16.50
N HIS A 692 2.73 -48.37 -16.03
CA HIS A 692 3.44 -47.33 -16.78
C HIS A 692 4.19 -47.92 -17.99
N VAL A 693 3.96 -47.34 -19.17
CA VAL A 693 4.68 -47.65 -20.42
C VAL A 693 5.60 -46.48 -20.77
N GLU A 694 6.79 -46.77 -21.32
CA GLU A 694 7.75 -45.75 -21.76
C GLU A 694 7.12 -44.78 -22.78
N GLY A 695 6.93 -43.53 -22.37
CA GLY A 695 6.35 -42.46 -23.20
C GLY A 695 5.01 -41.92 -22.73
N ASP A 696 4.34 -42.59 -21.77
CA ASP A 696 3.08 -42.11 -21.22
C ASP A 696 3.27 -40.92 -20.27
N THR A 697 2.37 -39.94 -20.37
CA THR A 697 2.34 -38.81 -19.43
C THR A 697 1.64 -39.23 -18.15
N VAL A 698 2.33 -39.12 -17.02
CA VAL A 698 1.73 -39.33 -15.68
C VAL A 698 0.86 -38.13 -15.33
N ASP A 699 -0.41 -38.36 -15.00
CA ASP A 699 -1.30 -37.30 -14.51
C ASP A 699 -0.80 -36.75 -13.17
N ALA A 700 -0.82 -35.42 -13.03
CA ALA A 700 -0.34 -34.72 -11.83
C ALA A 700 -1.20 -34.99 -10.59
N TYR A 701 -2.45 -35.43 -10.77
CA TYR A 701 -3.39 -35.77 -9.70
C TYR A 701 -3.62 -37.28 -9.53
N LEU A 702 -2.98 -38.11 -10.36
CA LEU A 702 -3.13 -39.57 -10.36
C LEU A 702 -4.59 -40.03 -10.51
N ASP A 703 -5.38 -39.29 -11.30
CA ASP A 703 -6.83 -39.51 -11.50
C ASP A 703 -7.68 -39.43 -10.21
N LEU A 704 -7.15 -38.84 -9.14
CA LEU A 704 -7.88 -38.62 -7.89
C LEU A 704 -8.81 -37.40 -8.00
N ASP A 705 -10.02 -37.52 -7.45
CA ASP A 705 -10.97 -36.40 -7.38
C ASP A 705 -10.45 -35.32 -6.42
N LEU A 706 -10.36 -34.08 -6.92
CA LEU A 706 -9.93 -32.90 -6.15
C LEU A 706 -10.78 -32.69 -4.90
N ALA A 707 -12.05 -33.11 -4.90
CA ALA A 707 -12.94 -32.98 -3.76
C ALA A 707 -12.49 -33.79 -2.53
N GLU A 708 -11.73 -34.87 -2.75
CA GLU A 708 -11.24 -35.73 -1.66
C GLU A 708 -10.18 -35.04 -0.79
N PHE A 709 -9.48 -34.04 -1.33
CA PHE A 709 -8.39 -33.38 -0.62
C PHE A 709 -8.89 -32.36 0.43
N TYR A 710 -10.11 -31.84 0.31
CA TYR A 710 -10.67 -30.81 1.19
C TYR A 710 -12.02 -31.18 1.84
N SER A 711 -12.62 -32.33 1.50
CA SER A 711 -13.83 -32.83 2.17
C SER A 711 -13.41 -33.57 3.44
N GLY A 712 -13.74 -33.02 4.61
CA GLY A 712 -13.34 -33.61 5.90
C GLY A 712 -13.84 -35.05 6.08
N GLU A 713 -13.12 -35.85 6.87
CA GLU A 713 -13.45 -37.26 7.18
C GLU A 713 -14.83 -37.44 7.86
N PHE A 714 -15.49 -36.34 8.27
CA PHE A 714 -16.83 -36.31 8.86
C PHE A 714 -17.91 -35.89 7.85
N SER A 715 -18.18 -36.71 6.84
CA SER A 715 -19.45 -36.66 6.07
C SER A 715 -19.78 -38.01 5.43
N ALA A 716 -19.53 -39.11 6.14
CA ALA A 716 -20.02 -40.45 5.74
C ALA A 716 -21.38 -40.82 6.37
N SER A 717 -22.14 -39.84 6.87
CA SER A 717 -23.50 -40.08 7.38
C SER A 717 -24.45 -38.96 6.97
N GLY A 718 -25.14 -39.17 5.85
CA GLY A 718 -26.39 -38.48 5.53
C GLY A 718 -26.28 -37.32 4.54
N ALA A 719 -26.14 -37.62 3.24
CA ALA A 719 -26.87 -36.96 2.15
C ALA A 719 -26.58 -37.63 0.79
N ASN A 720 -27.66 -38.07 0.13
CA ASN A 720 -27.80 -38.51 -1.26
C ASN A 720 -27.12 -39.83 -1.71
N ASP A 721 -27.90 -40.89 -1.51
CA ASP A 721 -27.73 -42.29 -1.95
C ASP A 721 -27.76 -42.50 -3.48
N THR A 722 -27.70 -41.44 -4.29
CA THR A 722 -27.76 -41.50 -5.76
C THR A 722 -26.42 -41.26 -6.46
N LEU A 723 -25.38 -40.85 -5.73
CA LEU A 723 -24.01 -40.70 -6.26
C LEU A 723 -23.08 -41.86 -5.86
N TYR A 724 -23.55 -42.78 -5.02
CA TYR A 724 -22.80 -43.97 -4.61
C TYR A 724 -22.73 -45.05 -5.70
N ILE A 725 -23.66 -45.06 -6.66
CA ILE A 725 -23.72 -46.09 -7.71
C ILE A 725 -22.67 -45.87 -8.80
N THR A 726 -22.24 -44.62 -9.05
CA THR A 726 -21.25 -44.31 -10.10
C THR A 726 -19.79 -44.38 -9.61
N ARG A 727 -19.55 -44.43 -8.29
CA ARG A 727 -18.19 -44.50 -7.70
C ARG A 727 -17.51 -45.86 -7.83
N ARG A 728 -18.23 -46.91 -8.24
CA ARG A 728 -17.72 -48.28 -8.37
C ARG A 728 -17.12 -48.63 -9.75
N ALA A 729 -16.97 -47.66 -10.65
CA ALA A 729 -16.57 -47.91 -12.03
C ALA A 729 -15.07 -47.69 -12.34
N SER A 730 -14.24 -47.34 -11.37
CA SER A 730 -12.79 -47.24 -11.57
C SER A 730 -12.05 -47.59 -10.27
N PHE A 731 -11.13 -48.56 -10.36
CA PHE A 731 -10.42 -49.27 -9.30
C PHE A 731 -11.19 -50.48 -8.73
N ASP A 732 -10.83 -51.66 -9.23
CA ASP A 732 -11.15 -52.94 -8.60
C ASP A 732 -10.54 -52.95 -7.19
N ASP A 733 -11.42 -52.75 -6.22
CA ASP A 733 -11.14 -52.68 -4.79
C ASP A 733 -10.98 -54.11 -4.24
N GLU A 734 -9.86 -54.77 -4.55
CA GLU A 734 -9.31 -55.79 -3.66
C GLU A 734 -8.41 -55.08 -2.64
N ASP A 735 -8.95 -54.70 -1.48
CA ASP A 735 -8.32 -54.47 -0.16
C ASP A 735 -6.77 -54.23 -0.10
N GLU A 736 -6.16 -53.47 -1.02
CA GLU A 736 -4.72 -53.15 -0.99
C GLU A 736 -4.48 -52.08 0.08
N THR A 737 -4.31 -52.53 1.32
CA THR A 737 -3.86 -51.65 2.41
C THR A 737 -2.39 -51.26 2.22
N PHE A 738 -2.07 -49.98 2.46
CA PHE A 738 -0.68 -49.51 2.40
C PHE A 738 0.16 -50.16 3.51
N THR A 739 1.17 -50.97 3.15
CA THR A 739 2.06 -51.68 4.07
C THR A 739 3.53 -51.28 3.86
N GLU A 740 4.41 -51.65 4.80
CA GLU A 740 5.88 -51.46 4.70
C GLU A 740 6.45 -52.16 3.44
N GLU A 741 5.94 -53.34 3.10
CA GLU A 741 6.34 -54.09 1.90
C GLU A 741 5.93 -53.37 0.60
N LEU A 742 4.73 -52.79 0.58
CA LEU A 742 4.26 -52.00 -0.57
C LEU A 742 5.10 -50.74 -0.75
N ALA A 743 5.46 -50.07 0.36
CA ALA A 743 6.34 -48.90 0.32
C ALA A 743 7.71 -49.24 -0.30
N LEU A 744 8.31 -50.37 0.07
CA LEU A 744 9.56 -50.85 -0.53
C LEU A 744 9.40 -51.14 -2.04
N SER A 745 8.29 -51.75 -2.45
CA SER A 745 8.00 -52.00 -3.87
C SER A 745 7.87 -50.69 -4.67
N ILE A 746 7.22 -49.66 -4.10
CA ILE A 746 7.14 -48.33 -4.72
C ILE A 746 8.54 -47.72 -4.83
N CYS A 747 9.37 -47.82 -3.80
CA CYS A 747 10.75 -47.32 -3.83
C CYS A 747 11.59 -47.98 -4.94
N GLU A 748 11.48 -49.30 -5.13
CA GLU A 748 12.19 -50.01 -6.21
C GLU A 748 11.75 -49.53 -7.61
N LYS A 749 10.44 -49.33 -7.81
CA LYS A 749 9.91 -48.80 -9.08
C LYS A 749 10.30 -47.35 -9.33
N LEU A 750 10.29 -46.51 -8.30
CA LEU A 750 10.73 -45.12 -8.40
C LEU A 750 12.23 -44.99 -8.66
N GLN A 751 13.04 -46.01 -8.38
CA GLN A 751 14.46 -46.01 -8.75
C GLN A 751 14.69 -46.43 -10.20
N SER A 752 13.77 -47.18 -10.81
CA SER A 752 13.88 -47.65 -12.20
C SER A 752 13.14 -46.76 -13.21
N ILE A 753 12.01 -46.17 -12.82
CA ILE A 753 11.14 -45.37 -13.70
C ILE A 753 11.36 -43.86 -13.42
N PRO A 754 11.94 -43.08 -14.35
CA PRO A 754 12.09 -41.64 -14.18
C PRO A 754 10.74 -40.92 -14.35
N LEU A 755 10.38 -40.05 -13.41
CA LEU A 755 9.13 -39.27 -13.50
C LEU A 755 9.38 -37.91 -14.18
N PRO A 756 8.78 -37.62 -15.36
CA PRO A 756 8.93 -36.35 -16.09
C PRO A 756 8.75 -35.07 -15.30
N GLN A 757 7.86 -35.09 -14.31
CA GLN A 757 7.43 -33.92 -13.54
C GLN A 757 8.35 -33.61 -12.34
N LEU A 758 9.28 -34.51 -12.01
CA LEU A 758 10.21 -34.36 -10.89
C LEU A 758 11.64 -34.26 -11.39
N SER A 759 12.45 -33.42 -10.74
CA SER A 759 13.90 -33.48 -10.89
C SER A 759 14.45 -34.78 -10.27
N GLY A 760 15.63 -35.21 -10.72
CA GLY A 760 16.29 -36.39 -10.13
C GLY A 760 16.51 -36.27 -8.61
N HIS A 761 16.70 -35.04 -8.12
CA HIS A 761 16.80 -34.78 -6.68
C HIS A 761 15.44 -34.92 -5.96
N GLU A 762 14.37 -34.35 -6.51
CA GLU A 762 13.01 -34.50 -5.96
C GLU A 762 12.54 -35.95 -6.00
N GLN A 763 12.92 -36.71 -7.02
CA GLN A 763 12.60 -38.13 -7.11
C GLN A 763 13.29 -38.95 -6.01
N ILE A 764 14.56 -38.65 -5.69
CA ILE A 764 15.24 -39.24 -4.53
C ILE A 764 14.53 -38.87 -3.22
N GLN A 765 14.08 -37.62 -3.08
CA GLN A 765 13.33 -37.18 -1.91
C GLN A 765 11.96 -37.86 -1.78
N LEU A 766 11.31 -38.16 -2.91
CA LEU A 766 10.07 -38.93 -2.94
C LEU A 766 10.31 -40.34 -2.40
N VAL A 767 11.37 -41.01 -2.86
CA VAL A 767 11.78 -42.33 -2.33
C VAL A 767 12.01 -42.28 -0.83
N ASP A 768 12.75 -41.27 -0.34
CA ASP A 768 13.00 -41.10 1.10
C ASP A 768 11.69 -40.94 1.90
N ILE A 769 10.71 -40.18 1.38
CA ILE A 769 9.40 -39.96 2.04
C ILE A 769 8.54 -41.22 2.03
N VAL A 770 8.54 -41.99 0.93
CA VAL A 770 7.80 -43.25 0.82
C VAL A 770 8.36 -44.28 1.81
N GLU A 771 9.68 -44.40 1.93
CA GLU A 771 10.33 -45.25 2.94
C GLU A 771 9.89 -44.81 4.35
N CYS A 772 9.99 -43.52 4.66
CA CYS A 772 9.58 -42.98 5.97
C CYS A 772 8.11 -43.27 6.29
N ALA A 773 7.20 -43.12 5.31
CA ALA A 773 5.79 -43.40 5.47
C ALA A 773 5.52 -44.89 5.77
N GLY A 774 6.25 -45.80 5.11
CA GLY A 774 6.18 -47.24 5.38
C GLY A 774 6.60 -47.60 6.81
N VAL A 775 7.68 -47.01 7.32
CA VAL A 775 8.18 -47.26 8.69
C VAL A 775 7.19 -46.75 9.74
N VAL A 776 6.57 -45.57 9.51
CA VAL A 776 5.53 -45.04 10.42
C VAL A 776 4.29 -45.92 10.43
N GLU A 777 3.91 -46.49 9.27
CA GLU A 777 2.73 -47.35 9.19
C GLU A 777 2.86 -48.62 10.04
N LYS A 778 4.08 -49.19 10.13
CA LYS A 778 4.40 -50.33 11.00
C LYS A 778 4.04 -50.07 12.47
N HIS A 779 4.25 -48.84 12.94
CA HIS A 779 4.03 -48.44 14.33
C HIS A 779 2.73 -47.64 14.54
N ARG A 780 1.87 -47.51 13.51
CA ARG A 780 0.74 -46.57 13.48
C ARG A 780 -0.26 -46.76 14.63
N ARG A 781 -0.53 -48.00 15.04
CA ARG A 781 -1.49 -48.32 16.11
C ARG A 781 -1.05 -47.85 17.49
N SER A 782 0.26 -47.71 17.71
CA SER A 782 0.84 -47.33 19.00
C SER A 782 1.38 -45.89 19.01
N LEU A 783 1.27 -45.19 17.88
CA LEU A 783 1.86 -43.87 17.67
C LEU A 783 0.78 -42.81 17.49
N ASP A 784 0.88 -41.74 18.28
CA ASP A 784 0.06 -40.55 18.11
C ASP A 784 0.49 -39.74 16.89
N GLU A 785 -0.31 -38.75 16.49
CA GLU A 785 0.00 -37.96 15.29
C GLU A 785 1.30 -37.16 15.43
N ASN A 786 1.57 -36.61 16.62
CA ASN A 786 2.79 -35.83 16.88
C ASN A 786 4.03 -36.73 16.85
N GLY A 787 3.94 -37.96 17.36
CA GLY A 787 4.97 -38.97 17.23
C GLY A 787 5.18 -39.40 15.77
N ALA A 788 4.11 -39.55 14.99
CA ALA A 788 4.20 -39.86 13.56
C ALA A 788 4.94 -38.75 12.78
N ARG A 789 4.58 -37.48 13.02
CA ARG A 789 5.29 -36.32 12.44
C ARG A 789 6.78 -36.38 12.77
N PHE A 790 7.13 -36.51 14.05
CA PHE A 790 8.54 -36.57 14.47
C PHE A 790 9.29 -37.73 13.81
N MET A 791 8.70 -38.92 13.79
CA MET A 791 9.33 -40.13 13.27
C MET A 791 9.64 -40.03 11.77
N VAL A 792 8.73 -39.49 10.96
CA VAL A 792 8.96 -39.23 9.52
C VAL A 792 10.13 -38.27 9.34
N PHE A 793 10.09 -37.10 9.99
CA PHE A 793 11.10 -36.06 9.77
C PHE A 793 12.46 -36.39 10.38
N PHE A 794 12.51 -37.11 11.51
CA PHE A 794 13.74 -37.63 12.09
C PHE A 794 14.38 -38.68 11.17
N ARG A 795 13.58 -39.60 10.61
CA ARG A 795 14.09 -40.60 9.66
C ARG A 795 14.57 -39.96 8.37
N GLN A 796 13.82 -39.00 7.84
CA GLN A 796 14.22 -38.23 6.65
C GLN A 796 15.54 -37.48 6.91
N HIS A 797 15.71 -36.89 8.08
CA HIS A 797 16.96 -36.26 8.50
C HIS A 797 18.12 -37.26 8.54
N ALA A 798 17.91 -38.44 9.14
CA ALA A 798 18.92 -39.50 9.19
C ALA A 798 19.34 -40.00 7.79
N LEU A 799 18.39 -40.16 6.86
CA LEU A 799 18.66 -40.57 5.47
C LEU A 799 19.45 -39.49 4.71
N ARG A 800 19.17 -38.20 4.97
CA ARG A 800 19.88 -37.07 4.33
C ARG A 800 21.29 -36.85 4.89
N LYS A 801 21.52 -37.12 6.18
CA LYS A 801 22.85 -36.98 6.82
C LYS A 801 23.92 -37.83 6.13
N GLY A 802 23.56 -39.00 5.60
CA GLY A 802 24.46 -39.83 4.81
C GLY A 802 24.88 -39.22 3.47
N ARG A 803 24.23 -38.13 3.02
CA ARG A 803 24.43 -37.49 1.72
C ARG A 803 24.89 -36.02 1.83
N VAL A 804 24.57 -35.31 2.91
CA VAL A 804 24.85 -33.86 3.11
C VAL A 804 25.32 -33.58 4.55
N ASN A 805 26.47 -32.90 4.71
CA ASN A 805 27.20 -32.76 5.98
C ASN A 805 26.62 -31.78 7.03
N GLU A 806 25.56 -31.00 6.74
CA GLU A 806 25.24 -29.80 7.54
C GLU A 806 23.75 -29.59 7.88
N ILE A 807 22.99 -30.63 8.19
CA ILE A 807 21.59 -30.44 8.64
C ILE A 807 21.50 -30.78 10.12
N HIS A 808 21.18 -29.81 10.97
CA HIS A 808 20.73 -30.03 12.36
C HIS A 808 19.19 -30.08 12.37
N MET A 809 18.58 -30.90 13.24
CA MET A 809 17.12 -30.88 13.39
C MET A 809 16.61 -29.52 13.86
N SER A 810 15.43 -29.14 13.39
CA SER A 810 14.84 -27.86 13.76
C SER A 810 14.04 -27.98 15.07
N TRP A 811 13.79 -26.84 15.71
CA TRP A 811 12.94 -26.78 16.90
C TRP A 811 11.49 -27.26 16.65
N ARG A 812 11.04 -27.33 15.39
CA ARG A 812 9.74 -27.92 15.03
C ARG A 812 9.70 -29.40 15.38
N GLU A 813 10.68 -30.19 14.94
CA GLU A 813 10.73 -31.63 15.22
C GLU A 813 10.78 -31.89 16.73
N ILE A 814 11.57 -31.10 17.45
CA ILE A 814 11.65 -31.17 18.92
C ILE A 814 10.29 -30.89 19.57
N ASN A 815 9.56 -29.87 19.12
CA ASN A 815 8.23 -29.56 19.66
C ASN A 815 7.21 -30.68 19.38
N TRP A 816 7.26 -31.32 18.20
CA TRP A 816 6.39 -32.47 17.92
C TRP A 816 6.65 -33.62 18.87
N ALA A 817 7.91 -33.98 19.10
CA ALA A 817 8.26 -35.01 20.08
C ALA A 817 7.87 -34.60 21.51
N TYR A 818 8.01 -33.32 21.86
CA TYR A 818 7.68 -32.81 23.20
C TYR A 818 6.18 -32.88 23.51
N HIS A 819 5.34 -32.62 22.51
CA HIS A 819 3.89 -32.72 22.62
C HIS A 819 3.32 -34.11 22.28
N SER A 820 4.16 -35.11 22.03
CA SER A 820 3.73 -36.48 21.78
C SER A 820 3.41 -37.23 23.07
N THR A 821 2.36 -38.03 23.07
CA THR A 821 2.04 -38.96 24.17
C THR A 821 2.85 -40.25 24.14
N SER A 822 3.49 -40.56 23.00
CA SER A 822 4.20 -41.82 22.75
C SER A 822 5.73 -41.68 22.87
N GLN A 823 6.21 -40.89 23.84
CA GLN A 823 7.65 -40.54 23.98
C GLN A 823 8.58 -41.75 24.15
N ASP A 824 8.12 -42.83 24.78
CA ASP A 824 8.93 -44.05 24.98
C ASP A 824 9.23 -44.76 23.66
N ILE A 825 8.26 -44.79 22.73
CA ILE A 825 8.44 -45.38 21.40
C ILE A 825 9.41 -44.53 20.58
N LEU A 826 9.29 -43.20 20.69
CA LEU A 826 10.21 -42.27 20.01
C LEU A 826 11.64 -42.42 20.54
N MET A 827 11.80 -42.58 21.85
CA MET A 827 13.10 -42.81 22.48
C MET A 827 13.76 -44.10 21.98
N ASP A 828 13.01 -45.22 21.97
CA ASP A 828 13.51 -46.50 21.44
C ASP A 828 13.86 -46.39 19.94
N PHE A 829 13.02 -45.71 19.16
CA PHE A 829 13.28 -45.46 17.73
C PHE A 829 14.59 -44.68 17.50
N VAL A 830 14.80 -43.58 18.23
CA VAL A 830 16.03 -42.77 18.14
C VAL A 830 17.24 -43.59 18.60
N SER A 831 17.14 -44.34 19.69
CA SER A 831 18.23 -45.19 20.19
C SER A 831 18.63 -46.29 19.19
N ARG A 832 17.67 -46.91 18.51
CA ARG A 832 17.91 -47.93 17.47
C ARG A 832 18.60 -47.35 16.24
N ASN A 833 18.28 -46.12 15.85
CA ASN A 833 18.90 -45.44 14.71
C ASN A 833 20.42 -45.23 14.91
N TYR A 834 20.88 -45.14 16.15
CA TYR A 834 22.31 -45.05 16.51
C TYR A 834 22.88 -46.37 17.08
N HIS A 835 22.25 -47.51 16.80
CA HIS A 835 22.69 -48.84 17.24
C HIS A 835 22.92 -48.98 18.77
N GLY A 836 22.23 -48.18 19.59
CA GLY A 836 22.37 -48.17 21.05
C GLY A 836 23.60 -47.44 21.61
N THR A 837 24.57 -47.03 20.78
CA THR A 837 25.77 -46.28 21.21
C THR A 837 25.63 -44.79 20.92
N MET A 838 24.68 -44.13 21.58
CA MET A 838 24.44 -42.70 21.44
C MET A 838 25.46 -41.86 22.23
N LEU A 839 26.21 -41.01 21.52
CA LEU A 839 27.10 -39.98 22.09
C LEU A 839 26.36 -38.65 22.33
N TRP A 840 26.99 -37.69 23.00
CA TRP A 840 26.39 -36.36 23.24
C TRP A 840 26.04 -35.65 21.93
N GLU A 841 26.90 -35.74 20.91
CA GLU A 841 26.65 -35.16 19.58
C GLU A 841 25.34 -35.69 18.97
N ASN A 842 25.10 -37.00 19.04
CA ASN A 842 23.88 -37.64 18.56
C ASN A 842 22.64 -37.26 19.40
N ALA A 843 22.82 -37.08 20.72
CA ALA A 843 21.76 -36.66 21.61
C ALA A 843 21.36 -35.19 21.41
N ARG A 844 22.34 -34.33 21.11
CA ARG A 844 22.15 -32.93 20.73
C ARG A 844 21.46 -32.81 19.37
N GLU A 845 21.83 -33.66 18.42
CA GLU A 845 21.16 -33.73 17.12
C GLU A 845 19.70 -34.17 17.25
N SER A 846 19.45 -35.24 18.01
CA SER A 846 18.08 -35.77 18.24
C SER A 846 17.21 -34.88 19.14
N GLY A 847 17.81 -33.92 19.84
CA GLY A 847 17.12 -33.05 20.79
C GLY A 847 16.48 -33.80 21.96
N ILE A 848 16.94 -35.02 22.27
CA ILE A 848 16.29 -35.95 23.22
C ILE A 848 16.03 -35.33 24.59
N PHE A 849 16.98 -34.53 25.09
CA PHE A 849 16.84 -33.82 26.36
C PHE A 849 15.98 -32.57 26.31
N MET A 850 15.52 -32.15 25.13
CA MET A 850 14.62 -31.00 24.98
C MET A 850 13.16 -31.45 24.93
N TRP A 851 12.90 -32.67 24.43
CA TRP A 851 11.53 -33.18 24.29
C TRP A 851 11.08 -34.18 25.38
N LEU A 852 12.00 -34.90 26.04
CA LEU A 852 11.62 -35.80 27.14
C LEU A 852 10.99 -35.03 28.31
N THR A 853 9.83 -35.49 28.77
CA THR A 853 9.09 -34.86 29.89
C THR A 853 9.31 -35.55 31.23
N ASP A 854 9.56 -36.87 31.24
CA ASP A 854 9.85 -37.60 32.47
C ASP A 854 11.28 -37.36 32.97
N ALA A 855 11.40 -36.85 34.20
CA ALA A 855 12.68 -36.58 34.85
C ALA A 855 13.51 -37.84 35.10
N ASN A 856 12.87 -39.01 35.29
CA ASN A 856 13.58 -40.26 35.47
C ASN A 856 14.17 -40.75 34.15
N ALA A 857 13.38 -40.73 33.07
CA ALA A 857 13.85 -40.99 31.71
C ALA A 857 15.01 -40.07 31.30
N VAL A 858 14.92 -38.77 31.57
CA VAL A 858 16.00 -37.81 31.32
C VAL A 858 17.30 -38.22 32.02
N ARG A 859 17.24 -38.55 33.32
CA ARG A 859 18.43 -39.00 34.08
C ARG A 859 18.99 -40.33 33.58
N ALA A 860 18.12 -41.28 33.26
CA ALA A 860 18.53 -42.59 32.75
C ALA A 860 19.25 -42.45 31.40
N GLN A 861 18.70 -41.66 30.48
CA GLN A 861 19.34 -41.44 29.17
C GLN A 861 20.64 -40.61 29.29
N PHE A 862 20.69 -39.65 30.20
CA PHE A 862 21.91 -38.89 30.47
C PHE A 862 23.02 -39.77 31.05
N GLU A 863 22.66 -40.81 31.83
CA GLU A 863 23.61 -41.82 32.32
C GLU A 863 24.10 -42.76 31.21
N VAL A 864 23.22 -43.13 30.26
CA VAL A 864 23.62 -43.91 29.07
C VAL A 864 24.66 -43.14 28.26
N ILE A 865 24.48 -41.83 28.06
CA ILE A 865 25.48 -40.99 27.38
C ILE A 865 26.78 -40.92 28.17
N ALA A 866 26.72 -40.73 29.49
CA ALA A 866 27.92 -40.72 30.33
C ALA A 866 28.74 -42.01 30.20
N ARG A 867 28.05 -43.15 30.06
CA ARG A 867 28.67 -44.46 29.82
C ARG A 867 29.27 -44.55 28.42
N ASN A 868 28.53 -44.11 27.41
CA ASN A 868 28.95 -44.17 26.00
C ASN A 868 30.15 -43.26 25.72
N GLU A 869 30.18 -42.04 26.29
CA GLU A 869 31.31 -41.12 26.19
C GLU A 869 32.58 -41.69 26.86
N TYR A 870 32.44 -42.40 27.98
CA TYR A 870 33.57 -43.11 28.59
C TYR A 870 34.12 -44.21 27.67
N THR A 871 33.28 -44.84 26.86
CA THR A 871 33.66 -45.90 25.91
C THR A 871 33.93 -45.39 24.49
N LYS A 872 33.90 -44.08 24.24
CA LYS A 872 34.07 -43.48 22.89
C LYS A 872 35.46 -43.76 22.31
N SER A 873 36.49 -43.79 23.15
CA SER A 873 37.86 -44.08 22.75
C SER A 873 38.34 -45.42 23.32
N GLU A 874 39.22 -46.12 22.60
CA GLU A 874 39.84 -47.37 23.10
C GLU A 874 40.57 -47.17 24.44
N MET A 875 41.13 -45.97 24.65
CA MET A 875 41.80 -45.57 25.89
C MET A 875 40.86 -45.08 27.01
N LYS A 876 39.56 -45.39 26.94
CA LYS A 876 38.51 -45.20 27.98
C LYS A 876 38.79 -44.06 28.98
N ASN A 877 38.71 -42.82 28.50
CA ASN A 877 39.15 -41.66 29.25
C ASN A 877 38.07 -41.18 30.26
N PRO A 878 38.33 -41.15 31.58
CA PRO A 878 37.37 -40.66 32.57
C PRO A 878 37.10 -39.14 32.50
N VAL A 879 37.94 -38.36 31.82
CA VAL A 879 37.74 -36.91 31.69
C VAL A 879 36.46 -36.61 30.88
N ASP A 880 36.24 -37.35 29.80
CA ASP A 880 35.17 -37.09 28.83
C ASP A 880 33.78 -37.36 29.44
N CYS A 881 33.68 -38.29 30.40
CA CYS A 881 32.44 -38.59 31.12
C CYS A 881 32.24 -37.80 32.42
N SER A 882 33.25 -37.03 32.86
CA SER A 882 33.24 -36.34 34.17
C SER A 882 32.10 -35.33 34.30
N LEU A 883 31.82 -34.56 33.24
CA LEU A 883 30.73 -33.58 33.21
C LEU A 883 29.38 -34.25 33.46
N PHE A 884 29.12 -35.35 32.75
CA PHE A 884 27.83 -36.04 32.79
C PHE A 884 27.58 -36.74 34.14
N TYR A 885 28.59 -37.41 34.69
CA TYR A 885 28.45 -38.08 36.00
C TYR A 885 28.34 -37.09 37.17
N PHE A 886 29.03 -35.95 37.14
CA PHE A 886 28.85 -34.93 38.17
C PHE A 886 27.49 -34.24 38.09
N ALA A 887 26.96 -34.01 36.88
CA ALA A 887 25.59 -33.53 36.72
C ALA A 887 24.55 -34.49 37.35
N LEU A 888 24.78 -35.81 37.26
CA LEU A 888 23.94 -36.84 37.91
C LEU A 888 24.20 -37.02 39.41
N LYS A 889 25.12 -36.24 40.01
CA LYS A 889 25.60 -36.39 41.39
C LYS A 889 26.18 -37.79 41.70
N LYS A 890 26.64 -38.53 40.68
CA LYS A 890 27.22 -39.88 40.79
C LYS A 890 28.74 -39.86 40.93
N LYS A 891 29.25 -39.12 41.91
CA LYS A 891 30.69 -38.97 42.19
C LYS A 891 31.40 -40.31 42.46
N THR A 892 30.73 -41.24 43.13
CA THR A 892 31.28 -42.57 43.49
C THR A 892 31.60 -43.41 42.26
N VAL A 893 30.74 -43.35 41.22
CA VAL A 893 30.96 -44.04 39.94
C VAL A 893 32.21 -43.48 39.27
N LEU A 894 32.34 -42.15 39.18
CA LEU A 894 33.49 -41.51 38.57
C LEU A 894 34.80 -41.80 39.33
N GLN A 895 34.76 -41.83 40.67
CA GLN A 895 35.91 -42.24 41.49
C GLN A 895 36.37 -43.67 41.17
N GLY A 896 35.42 -44.58 40.91
CA GLY A 896 35.68 -45.93 40.44
C GLY A 896 36.31 -45.99 39.05
N LEU A 897 35.83 -45.16 38.11
CA LEU A 897 36.39 -45.07 36.75
C LEU A 897 37.82 -44.52 36.76
N TRP A 898 38.10 -43.48 37.56
CA TRP A 898 39.46 -42.97 37.77
C TRP A 898 40.41 -43.99 38.40
N ARG A 899 39.91 -45.02 39.10
CA ARG A 899 40.75 -46.12 39.60
C ARG A 899 41.25 -47.03 38.48
N MET A 900 40.48 -47.17 37.42
CA MET A 900 40.82 -48.00 36.27
C MET A 900 41.80 -47.30 35.32
N ALA A 901 41.84 -45.96 35.32
CA ALA A 901 42.67 -45.14 34.43
C ALA A 901 44.12 -44.93 34.93
N SER A 902 44.87 -46.02 35.12
CA SER A 902 46.27 -45.99 35.59
C SER A 902 47.27 -45.33 34.63
N TRP A 903 46.91 -45.20 33.35
CA TRP A 903 47.73 -44.54 32.32
C TRP A 903 47.63 -43.00 32.36
N ASN A 904 46.63 -42.42 33.03
CA ASN A 904 46.42 -40.98 33.03
C ASN A 904 47.26 -40.30 34.12
N LYS A 905 48.12 -39.34 33.75
CA LYS A 905 48.98 -38.59 34.67
C LYS A 905 48.20 -37.83 35.76
N GLU A 906 46.95 -37.46 35.49
CA GLU A 906 46.09 -36.70 36.41
C GLU A 906 45.32 -37.60 37.39
N GLN A 907 45.49 -38.93 37.30
CA GLN A 907 44.78 -39.93 38.09
C GLN A 907 45.00 -39.77 39.60
N ALA A 908 46.26 -39.78 40.06
CA ALA A 908 46.60 -39.77 41.48
C ALA A 908 46.11 -38.50 42.20
N MET A 909 46.18 -37.34 41.52
CA MET A 909 45.72 -36.05 42.03
C MET A 909 44.18 -36.01 42.11
N THR A 910 43.51 -36.42 41.03
CA THR A 910 42.05 -36.37 40.93
C THR A 910 41.39 -37.39 41.85
N GLN A 911 41.97 -38.58 42.03
CA GLN A 911 41.47 -39.56 42.99
C GLN A 911 41.57 -39.10 44.44
N ARG A 912 42.70 -38.48 44.83
CA ARG A 912 42.85 -37.90 46.18
C ARG A 912 41.83 -36.79 46.42
N LEU A 913 41.57 -35.97 45.41
CA LEU A 913 40.55 -34.92 45.48
C LEU A 913 39.15 -35.53 45.63
N LEU A 914 38.79 -36.52 44.80
CA LEU A 914 37.49 -37.20 44.82
C LEU A 914 37.28 -38.10 46.04
N ALA A 915 38.31 -38.43 46.82
CA ALA A 915 38.13 -39.16 48.08
C ALA A 915 37.52 -38.28 49.19
N ASN A 916 37.59 -36.95 49.08
CA ASN A 916 37.10 -36.03 50.11
C ASN A 916 35.59 -35.83 50.08
N ASN A 917 35.00 -35.42 51.20
CA ASN A 917 33.57 -35.07 51.26
C ASN A 917 33.34 -33.64 50.73
N PHE A 918 32.57 -33.50 49.64
CA PHE A 918 32.27 -32.20 49.02
C PHE A 918 31.02 -31.52 49.60
N GLU A 919 30.40 -32.09 50.64
CA GLU A 919 29.45 -31.34 51.48
C GLU A 919 30.16 -30.32 52.38
N ASP A 920 31.46 -30.50 52.64
CA ASP A 920 32.29 -29.57 53.42
C ASP A 920 32.72 -28.36 52.56
N PRO A 921 32.46 -27.12 53.02
CA PRO A 921 32.80 -25.89 52.30
C PRO A 921 34.30 -25.78 51.94
N LYS A 922 35.19 -26.39 52.73
CA LYS A 922 36.64 -26.40 52.44
C LYS A 922 36.91 -27.05 51.08
N TRP A 923 36.31 -28.22 50.83
CA TRP A 923 36.54 -28.98 49.61
C TRP A 923 35.75 -28.42 48.41
N LYS A 924 34.58 -27.80 48.63
CA LYS A 924 33.89 -27.00 47.60
C LYS A 924 34.78 -25.85 47.11
N THR A 925 35.43 -25.12 48.02
CA THR A 925 36.35 -24.03 47.67
C THR A 925 37.56 -24.54 46.88
N THR A 926 38.11 -25.71 47.22
CA THR A 926 39.20 -26.33 46.47
C THR A 926 38.75 -26.75 45.06
N ALA A 927 37.56 -27.36 44.92
CA ALA A 927 37.00 -27.69 43.60
C ALA A 927 36.78 -26.44 42.73
N LEU A 928 36.27 -25.36 43.32
CA LEU A 928 36.04 -24.08 42.64
C LEU A 928 37.35 -23.42 42.17
N LYS A 929 38.41 -23.42 42.99
CA LYS A 929 39.75 -22.97 42.56
C LYS A 929 40.29 -23.80 41.39
N ASN A 930 40.08 -25.12 41.43
CA ASN A 930 40.47 -26.01 40.33
C ASN A 930 39.64 -25.74 39.06
N ALA A 931 38.35 -25.42 39.18
CA ALA A 931 37.49 -25.06 38.06
C ALA A 931 38.01 -23.81 37.33
N TYR A 932 38.32 -22.73 38.05
CA TYR A 932 38.90 -21.52 37.44
C TYR A 932 40.29 -21.76 36.82
N ALA A 933 41.12 -22.61 37.44
CA ALA A 933 42.41 -22.99 36.85
C ALA A 933 42.24 -23.79 35.54
N LEU A 934 41.24 -24.68 35.45
CA LEU A 934 40.93 -25.40 34.21
C LEU A 934 40.35 -24.48 33.13
N LEU A 935 39.56 -23.49 33.53
CA LEU A 935 39.03 -22.47 32.64
C LEU A 935 40.16 -21.63 32.01
N SER A 936 41.17 -21.23 32.79
CA SER A 936 42.37 -20.55 32.26
C SER A 936 43.19 -21.42 31.30
N LYS A 937 43.13 -22.75 31.44
CA LYS A 937 43.79 -23.72 30.56
C LYS A 937 42.96 -24.08 29.32
N ARG A 938 41.82 -23.42 29.10
CA ARG A 938 40.88 -23.68 27.98
C ARG A 938 40.29 -25.09 27.96
N ARG A 939 40.26 -25.81 29.10
CA ARG A 939 39.60 -27.12 29.23
C ARG A 939 38.18 -26.92 29.75
N PHE A 940 37.29 -26.42 28.88
CA PHE A 940 35.98 -25.90 29.29
C PHE A 940 35.00 -26.95 29.82
N GLU A 941 34.86 -28.11 29.16
CA GLU A 941 33.99 -29.21 29.62
C GLU A 941 34.40 -29.73 31.00
N TYR A 942 35.71 -29.88 31.21
CA TYR A 942 36.25 -30.33 32.48
C TYR A 942 36.15 -29.24 33.56
N ALA A 943 36.29 -27.96 33.20
CA ALA A 943 36.03 -26.85 34.13
C ALA A 943 34.57 -26.82 34.58
N ALA A 944 33.61 -26.98 33.67
CA ALA A 944 32.18 -27.09 33.98
C ALA A 944 31.90 -28.27 34.93
N ALA A 945 32.56 -29.42 34.70
CA ALA A 945 32.48 -30.58 35.58
C ALA A 945 32.92 -30.25 37.04
N PHE A 946 34.00 -29.48 37.21
CA PHE A 946 34.48 -29.06 38.53
C PHE A 946 33.61 -27.99 39.20
N PHE A 947 32.95 -27.12 38.43
CA PHE A 947 31.92 -26.22 38.96
C PHE A 947 30.73 -27.00 39.53
N LEU A 948 30.29 -28.07 38.84
CA LEU A 948 29.24 -28.96 39.35
C LEU A 948 29.68 -29.73 40.61
N LEU A 949 30.95 -30.15 40.67
CA LEU A 949 31.53 -30.77 41.88
C LEU A 949 31.58 -29.81 43.07
N ALA A 950 31.73 -28.51 42.81
CA ALA A 950 31.68 -27.45 43.82
C ALA A 950 30.26 -26.99 44.18
N ASP A 951 29.21 -27.59 43.60
CA ASP A 951 27.79 -27.20 43.79
C ASP A 951 27.46 -25.80 43.23
N HIS A 952 28.21 -25.38 42.20
CA HIS A 952 28.03 -24.11 41.47
C HIS A 952 27.42 -24.35 40.07
N LEU A 953 26.13 -24.65 40.01
CA LEU A 953 25.43 -24.94 38.74
C LEU A 953 25.42 -23.73 37.79
N GLN A 954 25.17 -22.52 38.30
CA GLN A 954 25.09 -21.31 37.47
C GLN A 954 26.40 -21.04 36.70
N ASP A 955 27.55 -21.24 37.36
CA ASP A 955 28.86 -21.05 36.73
C ASP A 955 29.11 -22.14 35.68
N ALA A 956 28.73 -23.39 35.94
CA ALA A 956 28.81 -24.48 34.96
C ALA A 956 27.96 -24.19 33.71
N VAL A 957 26.71 -23.74 33.90
CA VAL A 957 25.80 -23.34 32.80
C VAL A 957 26.37 -22.17 32.00
N ASN A 958 26.91 -21.15 32.67
CA ASN A 958 27.56 -20.02 32.02
C ASN A 958 28.78 -20.45 31.18
N VAL A 959 29.53 -21.47 31.63
CA VAL A 959 30.64 -22.05 30.87
C VAL A 959 30.16 -22.74 29.59
N CYS A 960 29.06 -23.50 29.69
CA CYS A 960 28.44 -24.15 28.54
C CYS A 960 27.93 -23.16 27.49
N LEU A 961 27.38 -22.03 27.91
CA LEU A 961 26.84 -21.01 27.00
C LEU A 961 27.94 -20.17 26.32
N ASN A 962 28.88 -19.63 27.10
CA ASN A 962 29.80 -18.63 26.58
C ASN A 962 31.05 -19.25 25.93
N GLN A 963 31.60 -20.30 26.52
CA GLN A 963 32.84 -20.92 26.05
C GLN A 963 32.59 -22.14 25.17
N ILE A 964 31.72 -23.07 25.59
CA ILE A 964 31.38 -24.26 24.79
C ILE A 964 30.41 -23.91 23.65
N LYS A 965 29.58 -22.87 23.83
CA LYS A 965 28.56 -22.43 22.87
C LYS A 965 27.51 -23.50 22.56
N ASP A 966 27.16 -24.31 23.57
CA ASP A 966 26.13 -25.34 23.45
C ASP A 966 24.97 -25.06 24.41
N LEU A 967 23.92 -24.44 23.87
CA LEU A 967 22.69 -24.12 24.59
C LEU A 967 21.95 -25.39 25.04
N GLN A 968 21.94 -26.44 24.22
CA GLN A 968 21.26 -27.69 24.57
C GLN A 968 21.95 -28.39 25.74
N LEU A 969 23.29 -28.36 25.78
CA LEU A 969 24.06 -28.90 26.90
C LEU A 969 23.80 -28.14 28.20
N ALA A 970 23.78 -26.80 28.13
CA ALA A 970 23.47 -25.94 29.28
C ALA A 970 22.09 -26.26 29.87
N ILE A 971 21.08 -26.42 29.00
CA ILE A 971 19.71 -26.79 29.41
C ILE A 971 19.69 -28.21 29.99
N ALA A 972 20.31 -29.19 29.33
CA ALA A 972 20.29 -30.58 29.79
C ALA A 972 20.95 -30.76 31.17
N ILE A 973 22.09 -30.09 31.41
CA ILE A 973 22.75 -30.09 32.73
C ILE A 973 21.85 -29.48 33.79
N ALA A 974 21.22 -28.34 33.51
CA ALA A 974 20.31 -27.70 34.45
C ALA A 974 19.09 -28.59 34.79
N ARG A 975 18.51 -29.25 33.78
CA ARG A 975 17.39 -30.21 33.95
C ARG A 975 17.79 -31.43 34.79
N VAL A 976 18.98 -31.98 34.57
CA VAL A 976 19.45 -33.18 35.30
C VAL A 976 19.81 -32.87 36.76
N TYR A 977 20.45 -31.71 37.00
CA TYR A 977 21.00 -31.35 38.31
C TYR A 977 19.96 -30.83 39.31
N GLU A 978 19.12 -29.86 38.91
CA GLU A 978 18.07 -29.25 39.76
C GLU A 978 16.65 -29.77 39.45
N GLY A 979 16.43 -30.36 38.27
CA GLY A 979 15.10 -30.69 37.77
C GLY A 979 14.43 -29.54 37.01
N ASP A 980 13.29 -29.83 36.39
CA ASP A 980 12.57 -28.87 35.52
C ASP A 980 12.01 -27.64 36.24
N THR A 981 11.97 -27.65 37.58
CA THR A 981 11.54 -26.51 38.41
C THR A 981 12.70 -25.70 39.00
N GLY A 982 13.94 -26.04 38.64
CA GLY A 982 15.15 -25.35 39.08
C GLY A 982 15.17 -23.86 38.76
N ILE A 983 15.79 -23.07 39.64
CA ILE A 983 15.89 -21.61 39.50
C ILE A 983 16.85 -21.28 38.36
N VAL A 984 17.94 -22.04 38.22
CA VAL A 984 18.94 -21.81 37.17
C VAL A 984 18.33 -22.06 35.79
N LEU A 985 17.56 -23.14 35.62
CA LEU A 985 16.85 -23.41 34.36
C LEU A 985 15.83 -22.31 34.03
N ARG A 986 15.04 -21.86 35.01
CA ARG A 986 14.07 -20.78 34.81
C ARG A 986 14.75 -19.48 34.35
N ARG A 987 15.87 -19.12 34.99
CA ARG A 987 16.65 -17.92 34.63
C ARG A 987 17.25 -18.05 33.22
N LEU A 988 17.77 -19.23 32.88
CA LEU A 988 18.31 -19.54 31.56
C LEU A 988 17.26 -19.38 30.45
N LEU A 989 16.06 -19.93 30.67
CA LEU A 989 14.95 -19.84 29.72
C LEU A 989 14.47 -18.38 29.54
N GLN A 990 14.37 -17.62 30.63
CA GLN A 990 13.86 -16.25 30.61
C GLN A 990 14.83 -15.24 29.98
N ASN A 991 16.11 -15.31 30.33
CA ASN A 991 17.08 -14.29 29.97
C ASN A 991 17.77 -14.59 28.64
N GLU A 992 18.11 -15.86 28.38
CA GLU A 992 18.91 -16.26 27.23
C GLU A 992 18.03 -16.83 26.12
N VAL A 993 17.23 -17.87 26.40
CA VAL A 993 16.48 -18.58 25.36
C VAL A 993 15.40 -17.72 24.71
N LEU A 994 14.61 -17.00 25.52
CA LEU A 994 13.59 -16.08 24.98
C LEU A 994 14.22 -14.88 24.24
N ALA A 995 15.41 -14.42 24.65
CA ALA A 995 16.12 -13.36 23.94
C ALA A 995 16.60 -13.84 22.56
N VAL A 996 17.19 -15.04 22.48
CA VAL A 996 17.58 -15.68 21.21
C VAL A 996 16.35 -15.89 20.32
N ALA A 997 15.25 -16.39 20.88
CA ALA A 997 14.01 -16.59 20.13
C ALA A 997 13.43 -15.27 19.58
N ALA A 998 13.57 -14.17 20.32
CA ALA A 998 13.13 -12.84 19.88
C ALA A 998 14.02 -12.26 18.77
N GLN A 999 15.34 -12.43 18.89
CA GLN A 999 16.31 -11.96 17.90
C GLN A 999 16.18 -12.72 16.58
N GLU A 1000 16.01 -14.04 16.63
CA GLU A 1000 15.87 -14.90 15.44
C GLU A 1000 14.44 -14.92 14.89
N GLY A 1001 13.45 -14.44 15.63
CA GLY A 1001 12.03 -14.58 15.28
C GLY A 1001 11.51 -16.01 15.38
N ASN A 1002 12.19 -16.90 16.11
CA ASN A 1002 11.89 -18.33 16.17
C ASN A 1002 10.69 -18.62 17.12
N ARG A 1003 9.50 -18.75 16.53
CA ARG A 1003 8.25 -19.02 17.26
C ARG A 1003 8.19 -20.39 17.92
N TRP A 1004 8.84 -21.41 17.33
CA TRP A 1004 8.91 -22.76 17.90
C TRP A 1004 9.71 -22.79 19.21
N LEU A 1005 10.86 -22.13 19.22
CA LEU A 1005 11.70 -22.01 20.41
C LEU A 1005 11.00 -21.20 21.51
N ALA A 1006 10.33 -20.09 21.15
CA ALA A 1006 9.57 -19.28 22.09
C ALA A 1006 8.41 -20.08 22.73
N SER A 1007 7.63 -20.80 21.92
CA SER A 1007 6.53 -21.64 22.39
C SER A 1007 7.03 -22.71 23.37
N TRP A 1008 8.09 -23.43 23.01
CA TRP A 1008 8.71 -24.45 23.86
C TRP A 1008 9.22 -23.86 25.20
N ALA A 1009 9.91 -22.72 25.15
CA ALA A 1009 10.45 -22.07 26.35
C ALA A 1009 9.32 -21.60 27.29
N PHE A 1010 8.26 -20.98 26.77
CA PHE A 1010 7.10 -20.60 27.59
C PHE A 1010 6.37 -21.80 28.17
N TRP A 1011 6.32 -22.91 27.44
CA TRP A 1011 5.72 -24.15 27.93
C TRP A 1011 6.53 -24.74 29.09
N MET A 1012 7.85 -24.81 28.97
CA MET A 1012 8.76 -25.22 30.06
C MET A 1012 8.66 -24.32 31.29
N LEU A 1013 8.43 -23.02 31.09
CA LEU A 1013 8.17 -22.04 32.16
C LEU A 1013 6.78 -22.15 32.81
N LYS A 1014 5.95 -23.11 32.38
CA LYS A 1014 4.54 -23.28 32.79
C LYS A 1014 3.66 -22.05 32.50
N ARG A 1015 4.05 -21.22 31.52
CA ARG A 1015 3.26 -20.08 31.01
C ARG A 1015 2.55 -20.47 29.71
N ARG A 1016 1.60 -21.40 29.82
CA ARG A 1016 0.91 -21.98 28.65
C ARG A 1016 0.10 -20.96 27.86
N ASP A 1017 -0.38 -19.92 28.52
CA ASP A 1017 -1.07 -18.79 27.88
C ASP A 1017 -0.17 -18.04 26.90
N MET A 1018 1.12 -17.91 27.23
CA MET A 1018 2.11 -17.23 26.40
C MET A 1018 2.68 -18.13 25.32
N ALA A 1019 2.81 -19.44 25.58
CA ALA A 1019 3.24 -20.41 24.58
C ALA A 1019 2.32 -20.39 23.34
N VAL A 1020 1.00 -20.42 23.55
CA VAL A 1020 0.02 -20.36 22.45
C VAL A 1020 0.06 -19.01 21.72
N ARG A 1021 0.21 -17.91 22.46
CA ARG A 1021 0.31 -16.57 21.85
C ARG A 1021 1.58 -16.39 21.02
N ALA A 1022 2.68 -17.04 21.40
CA ALA A 1022 3.96 -17.00 20.68
C ALA A 1022 3.93 -17.69 19.32
N LEU A 1023 2.98 -18.60 19.07
CA LEU A 1023 2.81 -19.25 17.77
C LEU A 1023 2.24 -18.32 16.69
N ILE A 1024 1.39 -17.36 17.11
CA ILE A 1024 0.71 -16.42 16.21
C ILE A 1024 1.38 -15.04 16.24
N THR A 1025 1.64 -14.52 17.42
CA THR A 1025 2.08 -13.14 17.62
C THR A 1025 3.62 -13.10 17.60
N PRO A 1026 4.26 -12.17 16.87
CA PRO A 1026 5.72 -12.07 16.84
C PRO A 1026 6.35 -11.97 18.23
N VAL A 1027 7.42 -12.72 18.47
CA VAL A 1027 8.01 -12.92 19.82
C VAL A 1027 8.44 -11.59 20.46
N PHE A 1028 8.97 -10.64 19.70
CA PHE A 1028 9.38 -9.32 20.21
C PHE A 1028 8.21 -8.50 20.77
N THR A 1029 7.01 -8.62 20.20
CA THR A 1029 5.80 -7.94 20.72
C THR A 1029 5.30 -8.54 22.02
N LEU A 1030 5.64 -9.81 22.29
CA LEU A 1030 5.25 -10.49 23.53
C LEU A 1030 6.20 -10.21 24.69
N LEU A 1031 7.44 -9.83 24.37
CA LEU A 1031 8.49 -9.54 25.34
C LEU A 1031 8.73 -8.03 25.54
N ASP A 1032 7.97 -7.18 24.84
CA ASP A 1032 8.13 -5.71 24.81
C ASP A 1032 9.57 -5.27 24.48
N THR A 1033 10.32 -6.10 23.75
CA THR A 1033 11.67 -5.80 23.31
C THR A 1033 11.59 -4.89 22.08
N PRO A 1034 12.43 -3.84 21.95
CA PRO A 1034 12.44 -3.01 20.76
C PRO A 1034 12.63 -3.90 19.52
N ALA A 1035 11.74 -3.72 18.53
CA ALA A 1035 11.81 -4.47 17.27
C ALA A 1035 13.21 -4.26 16.68
N SER A 1036 13.95 -5.35 16.48
CA SER A 1036 15.26 -5.25 15.83
C SER A 1036 15.05 -4.69 14.42
N ARG A 1037 15.81 -3.66 14.05
CA ARG A 1037 15.88 -3.18 12.66
C ARG A 1037 16.55 -4.18 11.71
N ASP A 1038 16.89 -5.37 12.21
CA ASP A 1038 17.58 -6.41 11.46
C ASP A 1038 16.65 -7.03 10.42
N LEU A 1039 17.05 -6.93 9.14
CA LEU A 1039 16.38 -7.50 7.97
C LEU A 1039 16.17 -9.02 8.14
N LYS A 1040 17.00 -9.68 8.97
CA LYS A 1040 16.88 -11.11 9.29
C LYS A 1040 15.54 -11.51 9.91
N SER A 1041 14.95 -10.64 10.72
CA SER A 1041 13.63 -10.87 11.33
C SER A 1041 12.46 -10.82 10.32
N LYS A 1042 12.70 -10.20 9.15
CA LYS A 1042 11.75 -10.07 8.04
C LYS A 1042 12.04 -11.03 6.88
N LEU A 1043 13.00 -11.96 7.06
CA LEU A 1043 13.33 -12.97 6.05
C LEU A 1043 12.14 -13.91 5.83
N PHE A 1044 11.85 -14.19 4.57
CA PHE A 1044 10.76 -15.09 4.17
C PHE A 1044 10.87 -16.51 4.75
N LEU A 1045 12.06 -16.97 5.14
CA LEU A 1045 12.35 -18.31 5.69
C LEU A 1045 11.95 -18.50 7.17
N THR A 1046 11.53 -17.44 7.85
CA THR A 1046 11.23 -17.50 9.30
C THR A 1046 9.86 -18.09 9.63
N ASP A 1047 8.92 -18.11 8.67
CA ASP A 1047 7.57 -18.63 8.89
C ASP A 1047 7.39 -20.05 8.35
N ASP A 1048 6.85 -20.90 9.22
CA ASP A 1048 6.59 -22.31 8.95
C ASP A 1048 5.08 -22.55 8.95
N PRO A 1049 4.48 -23.08 7.86
CA PRO A 1049 3.05 -23.38 7.81
C PRO A 1049 2.62 -24.35 8.91
N ALA A 1050 3.52 -25.21 9.39
CA ALA A 1050 3.21 -26.18 10.44
C ALA A 1050 2.87 -25.53 11.80
N LEU A 1051 3.19 -24.24 12.00
CA LEU A 1051 2.80 -23.49 13.19
C LEU A 1051 1.28 -23.41 13.36
N ILE A 1052 0.52 -23.35 12.26
CA ILE A 1052 -0.94 -23.29 12.32
C ILE A 1052 -1.54 -24.58 12.86
N ILE A 1053 -0.90 -25.72 12.55
CA ILE A 1053 -1.30 -27.04 13.02
C ILE A 1053 -1.04 -27.13 14.53
N LEU A 1054 0.14 -26.72 14.99
CA LEU A 1054 0.45 -26.71 16.42
C LEU A 1054 -0.50 -25.76 17.18
N TYR A 1055 -0.76 -24.57 16.63
CA TYR A 1055 -1.71 -23.63 17.25
C TYR A 1055 -3.12 -24.25 17.35
N SER A 1056 -3.60 -24.90 16.28
CA SER A 1056 -4.91 -25.58 16.27
C SER A 1056 -5.01 -26.67 17.35
N GLN A 1057 -3.92 -27.43 17.57
CA GLN A 1057 -3.85 -28.46 18.61
C GLN A 1057 -3.79 -27.87 20.03
N LEU A 1058 -2.95 -26.85 20.25
CA LEU A 1058 -2.70 -26.32 21.60
C LEU A 1058 -3.78 -25.36 22.10
N ARG A 1059 -4.49 -24.63 21.21
CA ARG A 1059 -5.42 -23.56 21.58
C ARG A 1059 -6.60 -23.99 22.48
N GLN A 1060 -6.91 -25.30 22.54
CA GLN A 1060 -7.99 -25.88 23.35
C GLN A 1060 -7.51 -26.95 24.34
N GLN A 1061 -6.20 -27.17 24.50
CA GLN A 1061 -5.68 -28.30 25.29
C GLN A 1061 -5.86 -28.14 26.81
N SER A 1062 -5.86 -26.90 27.31
CA SER A 1062 -5.95 -26.58 28.74
C SER A 1062 -6.65 -25.24 29.01
N LEU A 1063 -7.03 -24.95 30.26
CA LEU A 1063 -7.66 -23.67 30.58
C LEU A 1063 -6.69 -22.49 30.43
N GLN A 1064 -5.42 -22.66 30.77
CA GLN A 1064 -4.40 -21.63 30.53
C GLN A 1064 -4.18 -21.35 29.04
N THR A 1065 -4.12 -22.39 28.19
CA THR A 1065 -3.97 -22.23 26.74
C THR A 1065 -5.19 -21.53 26.13
N LEU A 1066 -6.39 -21.89 26.56
CA LEU A 1066 -7.64 -21.27 26.14
C LEU A 1066 -7.70 -19.79 26.55
N ARG A 1067 -7.26 -19.44 27.77
CA ARG A 1067 -7.10 -18.04 28.21
C ARG A 1067 -6.06 -17.27 27.38
N GLY A 1068 -5.03 -17.95 26.89
CA GLY A 1068 -4.05 -17.39 25.96
C GLY A 1068 -4.67 -17.10 24.59
N ALA A 1069 -5.36 -18.09 24.02
CA ALA A 1069 -6.05 -17.99 22.75
C ALA A 1069 -7.18 -16.95 22.76
N SER A 1070 -7.93 -16.81 23.85
CA SER A 1070 -9.00 -15.81 23.99
C SER A 1070 -8.49 -14.36 24.00
N LYS A 1071 -7.20 -14.15 24.28
CA LYS A 1071 -6.54 -12.83 24.19
C LYS A 1071 -6.12 -12.50 22.75
N VAL A 1072 -6.11 -13.48 21.83
CA VAL A 1072 -5.87 -13.26 20.41
C VAL A 1072 -7.16 -12.73 19.78
N THR A 1073 -7.07 -11.59 19.09
CA THR A 1073 -8.26 -11.04 18.44
C THR A 1073 -8.63 -11.88 17.21
N PRO A 1074 -9.92 -12.00 16.85
CA PRO A 1074 -10.33 -12.74 15.66
C PRO A 1074 -9.68 -12.22 14.37
N ARG A 1075 -9.34 -10.93 14.31
CA ARG A 1075 -8.62 -10.33 13.19
C ARG A 1075 -7.19 -10.88 13.06
N ILE A 1076 -6.44 -10.96 14.16
CA ILE A 1076 -5.08 -11.50 14.15
C ILE A 1076 -5.10 -12.99 13.77
N GLU A 1077 -6.06 -13.76 14.30
CA GLU A 1077 -6.24 -15.16 13.93
C GLU A 1077 -6.58 -15.30 12.43
N TRP A 1078 -7.48 -14.45 11.90
CA TRP A 1078 -7.82 -14.46 10.48
C TRP A 1078 -6.63 -14.11 9.58
N GLU A 1079 -5.86 -13.07 9.94
CA GLU A 1079 -4.63 -12.69 9.23
C GLU A 1079 -3.61 -13.84 9.24
N PHE A 1080 -3.47 -14.55 10.36
CA PHE A 1080 -2.60 -15.72 10.48
C PHE A 1080 -3.07 -16.88 9.59
N VAL A 1081 -4.37 -17.19 9.54
CA VAL A 1081 -4.91 -18.26 8.66
C VAL A 1081 -4.69 -17.94 7.19
N ILE A 1082 -5.05 -16.73 6.77
CA ILE A 1082 -4.87 -16.29 5.37
C ILE A 1082 -3.39 -16.23 4.99
N HIS A 1083 -2.53 -15.82 5.91
CA HIS A 1083 -1.08 -15.84 5.69
C HIS A 1083 -0.57 -17.26 5.42
N ASN A 1084 -0.97 -18.25 6.23
CA ASN A 1084 -0.58 -19.65 6.02
C ASN A 1084 -1.18 -20.25 4.73
N ALA A 1085 -2.41 -19.89 4.37
CA ALA A 1085 -3.03 -20.32 3.12
C ALA A 1085 -2.23 -19.81 1.90
N ARG A 1086 -1.78 -18.55 1.92
CA ARG A 1086 -0.88 -17.99 0.89
C ARG A 1086 0.48 -18.65 0.88
N LEU A 1087 0.98 -19.10 2.04
CA LEU A 1087 2.24 -19.82 2.10
C LEU A 1087 2.11 -21.19 1.44
N TYR A 1088 1.00 -21.91 1.64
CA TYR A 1088 0.71 -23.15 0.91
C TYR A 1088 0.61 -22.92 -0.61
N ASP A 1089 -0.05 -21.87 -1.05
CA ASP A 1089 -0.10 -21.44 -2.47
C ASP A 1089 1.32 -21.17 -3.02
N ARG A 1090 2.15 -20.43 -2.28
CA ARG A 1090 3.57 -20.22 -2.62
C ARG A 1090 4.40 -21.50 -2.65
N MET A 1091 3.97 -22.57 -1.97
CA MET A 1091 4.61 -23.89 -1.99
C MET A 1091 4.08 -24.79 -3.11
N GLY A 1092 3.13 -24.31 -3.93
CA GLY A 1092 2.39 -25.12 -4.91
C GLY A 1092 1.50 -26.17 -4.28
N CYS A 1093 1.10 -25.98 -3.01
CA CYS A 1093 0.25 -26.88 -2.22
C CYS A 1093 -1.17 -26.31 -2.07
N ASP A 1094 -1.75 -25.81 -3.16
CA ASP A 1094 -2.97 -25.00 -3.18
C ASP A 1094 -4.17 -25.73 -2.56
N LEU A 1095 -4.24 -27.05 -2.76
CA LEU A 1095 -5.27 -27.91 -2.17
C LEU A 1095 -5.27 -27.89 -0.64
N LEU A 1096 -4.09 -27.80 -0.01
CA LEU A 1096 -3.95 -27.67 1.45
C LEU A 1096 -4.31 -26.26 1.92
N GLY A 1097 -3.98 -25.23 1.13
CA GLY A 1097 -4.43 -23.87 1.39
C GLY A 1097 -5.96 -23.74 1.35
N LEU A 1098 -6.59 -24.37 0.36
CA LEU A 1098 -8.05 -24.40 0.22
C LEU A 1098 -8.71 -25.16 1.38
N ASP A 1099 -8.18 -26.33 1.73
CA ASP A 1099 -8.65 -27.10 2.88
C ASP A 1099 -8.57 -26.30 4.18
N LEU A 1100 -7.45 -25.62 4.41
CA LEU A 1100 -7.24 -24.79 5.57
C LEU A 1100 -8.34 -23.71 5.66
N VAL A 1101 -8.55 -22.93 4.61
CA VAL A 1101 -9.54 -21.83 4.64
C VAL A 1101 -10.98 -22.36 4.74
N ARG A 1102 -11.27 -23.50 4.12
CA ARG A 1102 -12.61 -24.10 4.13
C ARG A 1102 -12.98 -24.72 5.48
N ASN A 1103 -12.03 -25.41 6.11
CA ASN A 1103 -12.29 -26.23 7.30
C ASN A 1103 -11.81 -25.57 8.61
N TRP A 1104 -11.20 -24.38 8.56
CA TRP A 1104 -10.79 -23.66 9.77
C TRP A 1104 -11.97 -23.12 10.58
N GLU A 1105 -11.99 -23.43 11.88
CA GLU A 1105 -12.98 -22.92 12.82
C GLU A 1105 -12.39 -21.84 13.75
N PHE A 1106 -13.02 -20.67 13.78
CA PHE A 1106 -12.68 -19.57 14.70
C PHE A 1106 -13.33 -19.75 16.08
N LEU A 1107 -12.61 -19.38 17.15
CA LEU A 1107 -13.15 -19.35 18.51
C LEU A 1107 -14.20 -18.22 18.63
N ARG A 1108 -15.43 -18.54 19.08
CA ARG A 1108 -16.48 -17.53 19.27
C ARG A 1108 -16.43 -16.95 20.68
N LEU A 1109 -16.26 -15.63 20.80
CA LEU A 1109 -16.52 -14.90 22.04
C LEU A 1109 -18.04 -14.90 22.32
N PRO A 1110 -18.50 -15.22 23.54
CA PRO A 1110 -19.91 -15.11 23.87
C PRO A 1110 -20.35 -13.64 23.74
N ILE A 1111 -21.53 -13.44 23.14
CA ILE A 1111 -22.19 -12.13 23.06
C ILE A 1111 -22.39 -11.63 24.50
N PRO A 1112 -21.94 -10.41 24.87
CA PRO A 1112 -22.13 -9.92 26.22
C PRO A 1112 -23.64 -9.71 26.46
N ALA A 1113 -24.23 -10.57 27.29
CA ALA A 1113 -25.50 -10.27 27.93
C ALA A 1113 -25.32 -9.00 28.79
N GLN A 1114 -26.35 -8.17 28.82
CA GLN A 1114 -26.36 -6.83 29.41
C GLN A 1114 -25.68 -6.76 30.80
N LYS A 1115 -24.89 -5.70 30.96
CA LYS A 1115 -24.15 -5.29 32.16
C LYS A 1115 -24.86 -5.61 33.48
N GLY A 1116 -24.29 -6.56 34.22
CA GLY A 1116 -24.33 -6.58 35.69
C GLY A 1116 -22.96 -6.17 36.22
N PHE A 1117 -22.92 -5.19 37.12
CA PHE A 1117 -21.71 -4.67 37.77
C PHE A 1117 -21.09 -5.73 38.72
N SER A 1118 -20.19 -6.57 38.22
CA SER A 1118 -19.02 -7.07 38.98
C SER A 1118 -17.93 -7.46 37.98
N GLY A 1119 -16.69 -7.06 38.25
CA GLY A 1119 -15.53 -7.32 37.38
C GLY A 1119 -15.06 -8.77 37.47
N ASP A 1120 -15.92 -9.74 37.17
CA ASP A 1120 -15.60 -11.15 37.27
C ASP A 1120 -15.12 -11.73 35.93
N ILE A 1121 -14.01 -12.46 36.06
CA ILE A 1121 -13.29 -13.20 35.03
C ILE A 1121 -14.27 -14.02 34.18
N VAL A 1122 -14.36 -13.72 32.88
CA VAL A 1122 -15.13 -14.52 31.92
C VAL A 1122 -14.61 -15.96 31.98
N ASP A 1123 -15.48 -16.91 32.35
CA ASP A 1123 -15.18 -18.33 32.39
C ASP A 1123 -14.75 -18.82 30.99
N PRO A 1124 -13.47 -19.23 30.79
CA PRO A 1124 -12.94 -19.60 29.48
C PRO A 1124 -13.67 -20.81 28.87
N THR A 1125 -14.31 -21.64 29.68
CA THR A 1125 -15.04 -22.84 29.20
C THR A 1125 -16.27 -22.51 28.36
N LYS A 1126 -16.83 -21.30 28.50
CA LYS A 1126 -18.01 -20.83 27.73
C LYS A 1126 -17.69 -20.46 26.27
N LEU A 1127 -16.42 -20.47 25.88
CA LEU A 1127 -15.95 -20.18 24.51
C LEU A 1127 -16.04 -21.40 23.56
N LEU A 1128 -16.38 -22.58 24.08
CA LEU A 1128 -16.47 -23.84 23.32
C LEU A 1128 -17.91 -24.07 22.82
N ARG A 1129 -18.09 -24.32 21.51
CA ARG A 1129 -19.42 -24.47 20.87
C ARG A 1129 -20.06 -25.85 21.08
N ARG A 1130 -19.24 -26.87 21.33
CA ARG A 1130 -19.63 -28.23 21.71
C ARG A 1130 -18.80 -28.61 22.93
N ARG A 1131 -19.28 -29.57 23.74
CA ARG A 1131 -18.46 -30.24 24.77
C ARG A 1131 -17.34 -31.03 24.07
N SER A 1132 -16.38 -30.34 23.47
CA SER A 1132 -15.16 -30.93 22.92
C SER A 1132 -14.30 -31.35 24.11
N SER A 1133 -14.12 -32.67 24.24
CA SER A 1133 -13.09 -33.41 24.96
C SER A 1133 -12.29 -32.67 26.05
N LEU A 1134 -12.41 -33.14 27.30
CA LEU A 1134 -11.40 -33.10 28.37
C LEU A 1134 -10.38 -31.94 28.29
N VAL A 1135 -10.82 -30.69 28.50
CA VAL A 1135 -9.89 -29.58 28.71
C VAL A 1135 -9.25 -29.74 30.10
N VAL A 1136 -7.92 -29.86 30.17
CA VAL A 1136 -7.22 -30.08 31.44
C VAL A 1136 -7.32 -28.82 32.32
N GLN A 1137 -7.85 -28.98 33.53
CA GLN A 1137 -7.93 -27.92 34.54
C GLN A 1137 -6.55 -27.72 35.19
N ASP A 1138 -5.80 -26.73 34.71
CA ASP A 1138 -4.42 -26.44 35.08
C ASP A 1138 -4.25 -25.08 35.81
N ILE A 1139 -5.35 -24.53 36.31
CA ILE A 1139 -5.38 -23.31 37.13
C ILE A 1139 -5.48 -23.73 38.61
N PRO A 1140 -4.56 -23.30 39.50
CA PRO A 1140 -4.70 -23.55 40.93
C PRO A 1140 -5.98 -22.88 41.46
N LEU A 1141 -6.85 -23.65 42.12
CA LEU A 1141 -7.97 -23.10 42.87
C LEU A 1141 -7.39 -22.15 43.93
N SER A 1142 -7.77 -20.87 43.88
CA SER A 1142 -7.46 -19.93 44.94
C SER A 1142 -8.23 -20.36 46.20
N PRO A 1143 -7.62 -20.39 47.41
CA PRO A 1143 -8.38 -20.65 48.61
C PRO A 1143 -9.39 -19.51 48.78
N ALA A 1144 -10.67 -19.85 48.75
CA ALA A 1144 -11.73 -18.90 48.99
C ALA A 1144 -11.53 -18.28 50.38
N VAL A 1145 -11.38 -16.96 50.43
CA VAL A 1145 -11.38 -16.18 51.66
C VAL A 1145 -12.76 -16.34 52.31
N PRO A 1146 -12.87 -16.72 53.60
CA PRO A 1146 -14.17 -16.80 54.26
C PRO A 1146 -14.67 -15.37 54.53
N GLY A 1147 -15.56 -14.88 53.67
CA GLY A 1147 -16.22 -13.59 53.78
C GLY A 1147 -17.60 -13.70 54.41
N ASP A 1148 -17.70 -13.25 55.65
CA ASP A 1148 -18.85 -12.77 56.44
C ASP A 1148 -20.27 -13.18 56.04
N MET A 1149 -20.87 -13.98 56.94
CA MET A 1149 -22.31 -14.08 57.13
C MET A 1149 -22.93 -12.70 57.39
N LYS A 1150 -23.81 -12.24 56.49
CA LYS A 1150 -24.87 -11.31 56.84
C LYS A 1150 -26.23 -11.93 56.57
N THR A 1151 -27.05 -11.80 57.60
CA THR A 1151 -28.39 -12.33 57.84
C THR A 1151 -29.47 -11.69 56.95
N GLY A 1152 -30.42 -12.51 56.49
CA GLY A 1152 -31.80 -12.06 56.23
C GLY A 1152 -32.43 -12.61 54.94
N GLY A 1153 -33.43 -13.49 55.08
CA GLY A 1153 -34.41 -13.79 54.03
C GLY A 1153 -34.77 -15.27 53.89
N HIS A 1154 -35.85 -15.70 54.53
CA HIS A 1154 -36.40 -17.06 54.46
C HIS A 1154 -36.83 -17.49 53.05
N GLY A 1155 -36.43 -18.69 52.65
CA GLY A 1155 -36.94 -19.43 51.49
C GLY A 1155 -36.51 -20.90 51.59
N VAL A 1156 -37.48 -21.81 51.56
CA VAL A 1156 -37.45 -23.24 51.92
C VAL A 1156 -36.37 -24.05 51.17
N LYS A 1157 -35.59 -24.87 51.90
CA LYS A 1157 -34.70 -25.92 51.33
C LYS A 1157 -35.47 -27.24 51.12
N PRO A 1158 -35.34 -27.94 49.99
CA PRO A 1158 -35.65 -29.38 49.91
C PRO A 1158 -34.53 -30.22 50.53
N PRO A 1159 -34.80 -31.46 50.98
CA PRO A 1159 -33.81 -32.30 51.66
C PRO A 1159 -32.78 -32.86 50.67
N PRO A 1160 -31.56 -33.20 51.14
CA PRO A 1160 -30.52 -33.75 50.27
C PRO A 1160 -30.82 -35.20 49.88
N SER A 1161 -30.69 -35.51 48.60
CA SER A 1161 -30.75 -36.87 48.06
C SER A 1161 -29.52 -37.66 48.52
N VAL A 1162 -29.73 -38.61 49.43
CA VAL A 1162 -28.76 -39.65 49.77
C VAL A 1162 -28.72 -40.66 48.63
N PHE A 1163 -27.52 -40.95 48.13
CA PHE A 1163 -27.26 -42.01 47.16
C PHE A 1163 -27.52 -43.37 47.82
N GLN A 1164 -28.45 -44.14 47.26
CA GLN A 1164 -28.80 -45.49 47.69
C GLN A 1164 -28.14 -46.46 46.69
N GLU A 1165 -27.25 -47.32 47.18
CA GLU A 1165 -26.67 -48.41 46.38
C GLU A 1165 -27.78 -49.34 45.87
N PRO A 1166 -27.73 -49.79 44.61
CA PRO A 1166 -28.71 -50.74 44.09
C PRO A 1166 -28.45 -52.15 44.64
N ASP A 1167 -29.51 -52.79 45.13
CA ASP A 1167 -29.55 -54.18 45.57
C ASP A 1167 -29.13 -55.15 44.44
N ALA A 1168 -28.42 -56.21 44.84
CA ALA A 1168 -27.78 -57.18 43.94
C ALA A 1168 -28.75 -58.16 43.23
N ASP A 1169 -30.06 -58.03 43.42
CA ASP A 1169 -31.06 -58.98 42.89
C ASP A 1169 -31.69 -58.58 41.54
N SER A 1170 -31.22 -57.52 40.88
CA SER A 1170 -31.76 -57.07 39.58
C SER A 1170 -30.94 -57.51 38.35
N LEU A 1171 -29.97 -58.42 38.50
CA LEU A 1171 -29.02 -58.81 37.44
C LEU A 1171 -29.31 -60.18 36.79
N LEU A 1172 -30.54 -60.69 36.86
CA LEU A 1172 -30.87 -62.03 36.35
C LEU A 1172 -32.13 -62.13 35.47
N ASP A 1173 -32.52 -61.07 34.74
CA ASP A 1173 -33.65 -61.21 33.81
C ASP A 1173 -33.45 -60.42 32.49
N SER A 1174 -32.44 -60.84 31.71
CA SER A 1174 -32.39 -60.57 30.27
C SER A 1174 -31.33 -61.42 29.54
N PHE A 1175 -31.33 -62.73 29.80
CA PHE A 1175 -30.85 -63.73 28.84
C PHE A 1175 -31.94 -64.78 28.66
N GLY A 1176 -32.47 -64.88 27.43
CA GLY A 1176 -33.20 -66.06 26.95
C GLY A 1176 -34.58 -65.77 26.35
N PHE A 1177 -34.62 -65.35 25.09
CA PHE A 1177 -34.77 -66.26 23.93
C PHE A 1177 -34.20 -65.61 22.67
#